data_AF-A0A7D9HDS3-F1
#
_entry.id   AF-A0A7D9HDS3-F1
#
_cell.length_a   1.000
_cell.length_b   1.000
_cell.length_c   1.000
_cell.angle_alpha   90.00
_cell.angle_beta   90.00
_cell.angle_gamma   90.00
#
_symmetry.space_group_name_H-M   'P 1'
#
loop_
_entity.id
_entity.type
_entity.pdbx_description
1 polymer ?
#
loop_
_entity_poly.entity_id
_entity_poly.type
_entity_poly.pdbx_seq_one_letter_code
_entity_poly.pdbx_strand_id
1 'polypeptide(L)'
;MDIKHREPSLYEAEIPPEWQSKLFRSAMSALHDDLQYFIYQFDEDDLQLINKDYQSCPFKTYELRKVQTFEARVHDHQTKLQEISEELCEMEVAALKRTASKLNLLQACIVSYKENLNKAHPSSAEMINSMNDCLELLSEIKLPKLKSRIVDLTDAGPGVGITNHEVKFRTVEEARFMNYDYYIRHHLAHRVSSHNEVERIQSYVGDAVCDGGALDWEYKKTSDILSNLDVSTVTTRKLEELEMERMKFNAFQVAKEVSDRIDCAVAPDGFMKSFVSCAADQLFYWDKPYLTDFIERKNNLIVPGHNYFSKVEKFLKNHAQTGEKYFEIVKFACQNNDNSACSNCLVSGWVDAVCHRIPEPMPDYTSNKFKYLHVKDTPSEKDGAPRPVDQFNPRVQLKDLFQQGAVKNEDHATITSFAEKCIVPESVVKFALDDLIFKTMTKEVKKRETRLRRETEKKQGFDDINWLGKVEDGSIKNLLVETLNKYFIMYNMKECLKVQKGAKIEVISRHVRTQSVCETGDNIVDQGEEMDDENDFELSDDDMDEVINCTTEAESDISDLEVQGDEEDESSDAESQMDGLFVATRSGRIAGNWRLSSYIGYVDSMKEFLFSFSRKEMKTILSKYTKKTPKPLNSQFSEKLSKSQAVKKFQANQQRNNTPLFPPVADQDTLLETMVEATQSTKSNVRKAPMCRKCKQPMKGHSKAKCKAN
;
A
#
# COMPACT_ATOMS: atom_id res chain seq x y z
N MET A 1 4.01 13.77 -0.78
CA MET A 1 3.86 15.23 -0.52
C MET A 1 3.80 15.63 0.96
N ASP A 2 2.78 15.31 1.78
CA ASP A 2 2.64 15.93 3.12
C ASP A 2 3.76 15.58 4.14
N ILE A 3 4.36 14.38 4.05
CA ILE A 3 5.42 13.94 4.97
C ILE A 3 6.63 14.89 4.97
N LYS A 4 6.99 15.46 3.80
CA LYS A 4 8.14 16.36 3.69
C LYS A 4 7.93 17.69 4.43
N HIS A 5 6.68 18.14 4.58
CA HIS A 5 6.37 19.36 5.34
C HIS A 5 6.34 19.07 6.84
N ARG A 6 5.96 17.85 7.23
CA ARG A 6 5.92 17.41 8.63
C ARG A 6 7.32 17.09 9.17
N GLU A 7 8.18 16.52 8.35
CA GLU A 7 9.60 16.26 8.66
C GLU A 7 10.54 16.78 7.54
N PRO A 8 10.73 18.11 7.42
CA PRO A 8 11.60 18.70 6.41
C PRO A 8 13.05 18.23 6.49
N SER A 9 13.54 17.91 7.69
CA SER A 9 14.91 17.43 7.92
C SER A 9 15.26 16.14 7.17
N LEU A 10 14.26 15.32 6.80
CA LEU A 10 14.50 14.11 6.00
C LEU A 10 14.75 14.46 4.53
N TYR A 11 14.21 15.58 4.04
CA TYR A 11 14.17 15.94 2.63
C TYR A 11 15.06 17.14 2.28
N GLU A 12 15.43 17.98 3.24
CA GLU A 12 16.29 19.13 3.00
C GLU A 12 17.76 18.71 2.86
N ALA A 13 18.45 19.28 1.87
CA ALA A 13 19.85 19.01 1.57
C ALA A 13 20.81 19.98 2.29
N GLU A 14 20.31 21.15 2.68
CA GLU A 14 21.10 22.24 3.25
C GLU A 14 20.69 22.50 4.71
N ILE A 15 21.65 22.97 5.51
CA ILE A 15 21.34 23.47 6.86
C ILE A 15 20.52 24.75 6.70
N PRO A 16 19.33 24.86 7.33
CA PRO A 16 18.52 26.06 7.22
C PRO A 16 19.24 27.29 7.79
N PRO A 17 18.92 28.49 7.29
CA PRO A 17 19.31 29.74 7.93
C PRO A 17 18.89 29.75 9.40
N GLU A 18 19.74 30.27 10.29
CA GLU A 18 19.49 30.27 11.74
C GLU A 18 18.17 30.95 12.15
N TRP A 19 17.71 31.91 11.36
CA TRP A 19 16.47 32.64 11.60
C TRP A 19 15.21 31.87 11.17
N GLN A 20 15.33 30.75 10.46
CA GLN A 20 14.20 29.97 9.94
C GLN A 20 13.90 28.76 10.82
N SER A 21 12.83 28.86 11.61
CA SER A 21 12.29 27.76 12.41
C SER A 21 11.74 26.62 11.54
N LYS A 22 11.63 25.41 12.11
CA LYS A 22 10.97 24.27 11.43
C LYS A 22 9.51 24.59 11.08
N LEU A 23 8.82 25.31 11.97
CA LEU A 23 7.41 25.68 11.81
C LEU A 23 7.22 26.63 10.61
N PHE A 24 8.03 27.69 10.54
CA PHE A 24 8.02 28.64 9.43
C PHE A 24 8.32 27.96 8.09
N ARG A 25 9.40 27.17 8.01
CA ARG A 25 9.77 26.46 6.78
C ARG A 25 8.70 25.48 6.33
N SER A 26 8.13 24.72 7.26
CA SER A 26 7.02 23.80 6.97
C SER A 26 5.84 24.53 6.32
N ALA A 27 5.43 25.68 6.86
CA ALA A 27 4.33 26.47 6.32
C ALA A 27 4.66 27.08 4.96
N MET A 28 5.83 27.70 4.81
CA MET A 28 6.24 28.35 3.56
C MET A 28 6.48 27.35 2.42
N SER A 29 7.10 26.21 2.71
CA SER A 29 7.29 25.14 1.71
C SER A 29 5.95 24.52 1.30
N ALA A 30 5.02 24.31 2.24
CA ALA A 30 3.69 23.79 1.91
C ALA A 30 2.91 24.74 0.99
N LEU A 31 2.99 26.05 1.26
CA LEU A 31 2.40 27.05 0.40
C LEU A 31 3.06 27.09 -0.99
N HIS A 32 4.39 27.12 -1.03
CA HIS A 32 5.16 27.09 -2.28
C HIS A 32 4.71 25.93 -3.15
N ASP A 33 4.60 24.74 -2.55
CA ASP A 33 4.36 23.54 -3.32
C ASP A 33 2.93 23.45 -3.84
N ASP A 34 1.96 23.88 -3.04
CA ASP A 34 0.56 24.00 -3.45
C ASP A 34 0.40 25.00 -4.61
N LEU A 35 1.06 26.17 -4.55
CA LEU A 35 1.04 27.16 -5.64
C LEU A 35 1.63 26.59 -6.94
N GLN A 36 2.83 26.01 -6.83
CA GLN A 36 3.53 25.48 -8.00
C GLN A 36 2.78 24.29 -8.60
N TYR A 37 2.15 23.46 -7.76
CA TYR A 37 1.41 22.29 -8.22
C TYR A 37 0.15 22.70 -8.99
N PHE A 38 -0.59 23.72 -8.53
CA PHE A 38 -1.73 24.24 -9.30
C PHE A 38 -1.31 24.80 -10.65
N ILE A 39 -0.24 25.60 -10.71
CA ILE A 39 0.32 26.08 -11.98
C ILE A 39 0.72 24.91 -12.88
N TYR A 40 1.29 23.84 -12.32
CA TYR A 40 1.68 22.65 -13.07
C TYR A 40 0.47 21.91 -13.65
N GLN A 41 -0.66 21.89 -12.96
CA GLN A 41 -1.94 21.33 -13.44
C GLN A 41 -2.71 22.25 -14.38
N PHE A 42 -2.33 23.52 -14.46
CA PHE A 42 -3.04 24.51 -15.27
C PHE A 42 -2.81 24.25 -16.77
N ASP A 43 -3.90 24.28 -17.54
CA ASP A 43 -3.87 24.08 -18.98
C ASP A 43 -4.90 24.98 -19.67
N GLU A 44 -4.44 25.87 -20.55
CA GLU A 44 -5.31 26.82 -21.26
C GLU A 44 -6.20 26.14 -22.29
N ASP A 45 -5.79 24.98 -22.83
CA ASP A 45 -6.56 24.27 -23.85
C ASP A 45 -7.86 23.70 -23.26
N ASP A 46 -7.83 23.23 -22.01
CA ASP A 46 -9.03 22.77 -21.28
C ASP A 46 -10.04 23.91 -21.09
N LEU A 47 -9.58 25.16 -20.93
CA LEU A 47 -10.44 26.33 -20.83
C LEU A 47 -11.12 26.68 -22.16
N GLN A 48 -10.45 26.44 -23.28
CA GLN A 48 -11.00 26.67 -24.63
C GLN A 48 -12.14 25.70 -24.95
N LEU A 49 -12.18 24.53 -24.30
CA LEU A 49 -13.20 23.50 -24.49
C LEU A 49 -14.48 23.75 -23.69
N ILE A 50 -14.54 24.83 -22.90
CA ILE A 50 -15.75 25.28 -22.21
C ILE A 50 -16.71 25.90 -23.24
N ASN A 51 -17.52 25.03 -23.88
CA ASN A 51 -18.39 25.34 -25.02
C ASN A 51 -19.89 25.56 -24.67
N LYS A 52 -20.69 25.87 -25.71
CA LYS A 52 -22.09 26.38 -25.72
C LYS A 52 -23.15 25.72 -24.83
N ASP A 53 -22.95 24.51 -24.28
CA ASP A 53 -23.82 23.96 -23.22
C ASP A 53 -23.15 24.13 -21.86
N TYR A 54 -23.08 25.39 -21.48
CA TYR A 54 -22.21 25.90 -20.43
C TYR A 54 -22.58 25.40 -19.02
N GLN A 55 -23.79 24.89 -18.81
CA GLN A 55 -24.21 24.35 -17.51
C GLN A 55 -23.83 22.88 -17.31
N SER A 56 -23.81 22.07 -18.37
CA SER A 56 -23.50 20.63 -18.32
C SER A 56 -22.04 20.31 -18.70
N CYS A 57 -21.24 21.32 -19.06
CA CYS A 57 -19.88 21.13 -19.57
C CYS A 57 -18.94 20.42 -18.55
N PRO A 58 -18.39 19.24 -18.87
CA PRO A 58 -17.52 18.49 -17.95
C PRO A 58 -16.18 19.20 -17.66
N PHE A 59 -15.65 19.96 -18.63
CA PHE A 59 -14.42 20.76 -18.46
C PHE A 59 -14.61 21.92 -17.49
N LYS A 60 -15.79 22.55 -17.51
CA LYS A 60 -16.14 23.57 -16.51
C LYS A 60 -16.24 22.97 -15.11
N THR A 61 -16.94 21.84 -14.97
CA THR A 61 -17.09 21.16 -13.67
C THR A 61 -15.74 20.75 -13.10
N TYR A 62 -14.87 20.22 -13.96
CA TYR A 62 -13.49 19.88 -13.65
C TYR A 62 -12.69 21.07 -13.13
N GLU A 63 -12.65 22.15 -13.91
CA GLU A 63 -11.90 23.37 -13.58
C GLU A 63 -12.45 24.04 -12.32
N LEU A 64 -13.78 24.14 -12.19
CA LEU A 64 -14.41 24.73 -11.01
C LEU A 64 -14.06 23.96 -9.74
N ARG A 65 -14.07 22.62 -9.80
CA ARG A 65 -13.68 21.77 -8.66
C ARG A 65 -12.21 21.97 -8.31
N LYS A 66 -11.32 22.01 -9.31
CA LYS A 66 -9.87 22.25 -9.10
C LYS A 66 -9.63 23.61 -8.40
N VAL A 67 -10.29 24.66 -8.88
CA VAL A 67 -10.16 26.01 -8.30
C VAL A 67 -10.77 26.09 -6.90
N GLN A 68 -11.90 25.43 -6.65
CA GLN A 68 -12.51 25.35 -5.31
C GLN A 68 -11.59 24.64 -4.31
N THR A 69 -10.94 23.56 -4.70
CA THR A 69 -9.97 22.88 -3.84
C THR A 69 -8.76 23.77 -3.58
N PHE A 70 -8.25 24.46 -4.60
CA PHE A 70 -7.14 25.40 -4.43
C PHE A 70 -7.50 26.59 -3.52
N GLU A 71 -8.70 27.16 -3.65
CA GLU A 71 -9.22 28.21 -2.79
C GLU A 71 -9.25 27.77 -1.32
N ALA A 72 -9.75 26.55 -1.05
CA ALA A 72 -9.76 25.99 0.30
C ALA A 72 -8.33 25.87 0.87
N ARG A 73 -7.35 25.48 0.04
CA ARG A 73 -5.94 25.38 0.44
C ARG A 73 -5.32 26.75 0.71
N VAL A 74 -5.61 27.76 -0.10
CA VAL A 74 -5.17 29.13 0.15
C VAL A 74 -5.74 29.63 1.48
N HIS A 75 -7.01 29.33 1.78
CA HIS A 75 -7.62 29.65 3.06
C HIS A 75 -6.98 28.91 4.24
N ASP A 76 -6.67 27.62 4.08
CA ASP A 76 -5.95 26.82 5.09
C ASP A 76 -4.56 27.42 5.36
N HIS A 77 -3.83 27.84 4.31
CA HIS A 77 -2.55 28.52 4.48
C HIS A 77 -2.70 29.86 5.19
N GLN A 78 -3.69 30.69 4.83
CA GLN A 78 -3.95 31.95 5.53
C GLN A 78 -4.21 31.73 7.02
N THR A 79 -5.04 30.73 7.36
CA THR A 79 -5.35 30.36 8.74
C THR A 79 -4.10 29.89 9.47
N LYS A 80 -3.35 28.95 8.88
CA LYS A 80 -2.12 28.43 9.45
C LYS A 80 -1.06 29.51 9.67
N LEU A 81 -0.91 30.45 8.75
CA LEU A 81 0.01 31.58 8.89
C LEU A 81 -0.39 32.51 10.06
N GLN A 82 -1.68 32.68 10.32
CA GLN A 82 -2.14 33.44 11.49
C GLN A 82 -1.83 32.69 12.79
N GLU A 83 -2.14 31.40 12.84
CA GLU A 83 -1.93 30.55 14.03
C GLU A 83 -0.46 30.50 14.46
N ILE A 84 0.46 30.32 13.50
CA ILE A 84 1.89 30.19 13.85
C ILE A 84 2.54 31.53 14.20
N SER A 85 1.89 32.66 13.89
CA SER A 85 2.54 33.98 13.97
C SER A 85 3.05 34.36 15.36
N GLU A 86 2.44 33.81 16.42
CA GLU A 86 2.83 34.04 17.81
C GLU A 86 4.11 33.29 18.23
N GLU A 87 4.46 32.22 17.51
CA GLU A 87 5.60 31.34 17.82
C GLU A 87 6.88 31.72 17.04
N LEU A 88 6.80 32.74 16.17
CA LEU A 88 7.86 33.10 15.23
C LEU A 88 8.71 34.29 15.70
N CYS A 89 9.96 34.35 15.23
CA CYS A 89 10.82 35.50 15.48
C CYS A 89 10.44 36.71 14.62
N GLU A 90 10.94 37.91 14.95
CA GLU A 90 10.58 39.15 14.27
C GLU A 90 10.82 39.10 12.74
N MET A 91 11.92 38.48 12.31
CA MET A 91 12.25 38.33 10.89
C MET A 91 11.24 37.44 10.16
N GLU A 92 10.85 36.32 10.77
CA GLU A 92 9.85 35.39 10.23
C GLU A 92 8.47 36.03 10.18
N VAL A 93 8.08 36.77 11.23
CA VAL A 93 6.81 37.51 11.26
C VAL A 93 6.77 38.57 10.15
N ALA A 94 7.88 39.26 9.89
CA ALA A 94 7.96 40.23 8.81
C ALA A 94 7.80 39.58 7.43
N ALA A 95 8.44 38.42 7.20
CA ALA A 95 8.28 37.65 5.97
C ALA A 95 6.83 37.13 5.82
N LEU A 96 6.28 36.57 6.90
CA LEU A 96 4.92 36.04 6.95
C LEU A 96 3.88 37.11 6.60
N LYS A 97 4.01 38.32 7.15
CA LYS A 97 3.10 39.44 6.84
C LYS A 97 3.11 39.81 5.35
N ARG A 98 4.29 39.81 4.71
CA ARG A 98 4.39 40.05 3.26
C ARG A 98 3.69 38.94 2.47
N THR A 99 3.92 37.68 2.85
CA THR A 99 3.29 36.52 2.21
C THR A 99 1.78 36.55 2.39
N ALA A 100 1.28 36.81 3.59
CA ALA A 100 -0.15 36.92 3.87
C ALA A 100 -0.82 38.02 3.04
N SER A 101 -0.16 39.17 2.85
CA SER A 101 -0.68 40.25 1.99
C SER A 101 -0.84 39.80 0.54
N LYS A 102 0.12 39.06 -0.02
CA LYS A 102 0.05 38.53 -1.38
C LYS A 102 -1.01 37.43 -1.50
N LEU A 103 -1.15 36.58 -0.48
CA LEU A 103 -2.21 35.56 -0.43
C LEU A 103 -3.62 36.17 -0.41
N ASN A 104 -3.82 37.29 0.29
CA ASN A 104 -5.10 37.98 0.28
C ASN A 104 -5.47 38.52 -1.11
N LEU A 105 -4.47 39.01 -1.86
CA LEU A 105 -4.67 39.41 -3.27
C LEU A 105 -4.98 38.20 -4.15
N LEU A 106 -4.24 37.10 -3.99
CA LEU A 106 -4.50 35.84 -4.68
C LEU A 106 -5.91 35.33 -4.40
N GLN A 107 -6.37 35.35 -3.15
CA GLN A 107 -7.72 34.95 -2.77
C GLN A 107 -8.78 35.77 -3.53
N ALA A 108 -8.59 37.09 -3.66
CA ALA A 108 -9.49 37.94 -4.43
C ALA A 108 -9.48 37.58 -5.93
N CYS A 109 -8.30 37.30 -6.50
CA CYS A 109 -8.18 36.84 -7.89
C CYS A 109 -8.84 35.47 -8.12
N ILE A 110 -8.74 34.55 -7.16
CA ILE A 110 -9.41 33.23 -7.23
C ILE A 110 -10.93 33.40 -7.23
N VAL A 111 -11.48 34.24 -6.35
CA VAL A 111 -12.91 34.52 -6.31
C VAL A 111 -13.39 35.11 -7.65
N SER A 112 -12.65 36.09 -8.19
CA SER A 112 -12.95 36.67 -9.50
C SER A 112 -12.88 35.63 -10.62
N TYR A 113 -11.84 34.79 -10.63
CA TYR A 113 -11.69 33.72 -11.62
C TYR A 113 -12.86 32.72 -11.57
N LYS A 114 -13.30 32.31 -10.37
CA LYS A 114 -14.48 31.44 -10.21
C LYS A 114 -15.76 32.10 -10.74
N GLU A 115 -15.96 33.39 -10.49
CA GLU A 115 -17.10 34.11 -11.04
C GLU A 115 -17.05 34.18 -12.57
N ASN A 116 -15.88 34.40 -13.15
CA ASN A 116 -15.66 34.44 -14.59
C ASN A 116 -15.84 33.06 -15.24
N LEU A 117 -15.36 32.02 -14.56
CA LEU A 117 -15.61 30.62 -14.89
C LEU A 117 -17.08 30.28 -14.85
N ASN A 118 -17.89 30.97 -14.00
CA ASN A 118 -19.35 30.92 -13.87
C ASN A 118 -20.13 31.81 -14.89
N LYS A 119 -19.43 32.66 -15.65
CA LYS A 119 -19.98 33.55 -16.68
C LYS A 119 -19.51 33.19 -18.11
N ALA A 120 -18.91 32.02 -18.31
CA ALA A 120 -18.36 31.56 -19.60
C ALA A 120 -17.23 32.45 -20.20
N HIS A 121 -16.53 33.21 -19.36
CA HIS A 121 -15.39 34.04 -19.75
C HIS A 121 -14.14 33.66 -18.94
N PRO A 122 -13.64 32.41 -19.03
CA PRO A 122 -12.49 32.00 -18.23
C PRO A 122 -11.26 32.83 -18.62
N SER A 123 -10.80 33.68 -17.69
CA SER A 123 -9.50 34.35 -17.79
C SER A 123 -8.73 34.12 -16.51
N SER A 124 -7.68 33.30 -16.61
CA SER A 124 -6.82 32.92 -15.48
C SER A 124 -5.64 33.87 -15.27
N ALA A 125 -5.41 34.82 -16.18
CA ALA A 125 -4.18 35.61 -16.24
C ALA A 125 -3.88 36.34 -14.92
N GLU A 126 -4.88 37.02 -14.33
CA GLU A 126 -4.72 37.72 -13.05
C GLU A 126 -4.40 36.76 -11.90
N MET A 127 -5.07 35.62 -11.84
CA MET A 127 -4.84 34.59 -10.83
C MET A 127 -3.43 34.00 -10.96
N ILE A 128 -3.02 33.59 -12.16
CA ILE A 128 -1.70 33.01 -12.43
C ILE A 128 -0.59 34.03 -12.15
N ASN A 129 -0.76 35.30 -12.54
CA ASN A 129 0.19 36.36 -12.20
C ASN A 129 0.30 36.55 -10.69
N SER A 130 -0.81 36.57 -9.96
CA SER A 130 -0.83 36.68 -8.49
C SER A 130 -0.17 35.47 -7.81
N MET A 131 -0.28 34.27 -8.39
CA MET A 131 0.45 33.09 -7.91
C MET A 131 1.96 33.21 -8.16
N ASN A 132 2.36 33.68 -9.35
CA ASN A 132 3.77 33.91 -9.66
C ASN A 132 4.40 34.96 -8.75
N ASP A 133 3.68 36.04 -8.44
CA ASP A 133 4.08 37.04 -7.43
C ASP A 133 4.31 36.40 -6.06
N CYS A 134 3.44 35.47 -5.64
CA CYS A 134 3.61 34.72 -4.39
C CYS A 134 4.87 33.85 -4.45
N LEU A 135 5.09 33.13 -5.56
CA LEU A 135 6.26 32.27 -5.76
C LEU A 135 7.57 33.06 -5.80
N GLU A 136 7.58 34.23 -6.43
CA GLU A 136 8.74 35.13 -6.44
C GLU A 136 9.09 35.56 -5.02
N LEU A 137 8.11 36.00 -4.23
CA LEU A 137 8.32 36.34 -2.82
C LEU A 137 8.85 35.14 -2.01
N LEU A 138 8.30 33.94 -2.22
CA LEU A 138 8.78 32.73 -1.55
C LEU A 138 10.21 32.36 -1.96
N SER A 139 10.62 32.67 -3.19
CA SER A 139 11.99 32.47 -3.64
C SER A 139 12.98 33.41 -2.93
N GLU A 140 12.56 34.64 -2.59
CA GLU A 140 13.36 35.60 -1.82
C GLU A 140 13.64 35.13 -0.39
N ILE A 141 12.73 34.34 0.19
CA ILE A 141 12.87 33.75 1.53
C ILE A 141 14.05 32.76 1.58
N LYS A 142 14.45 32.20 0.43
CA LYS A 142 15.52 31.20 0.30
C LYS A 142 15.28 30.00 1.23
N LEU A 143 14.16 29.32 1.02
CA LEU A 143 13.88 28.06 1.70
C LEU A 143 14.97 27.03 1.37
N PRO A 144 15.32 26.11 2.30
CA PRO A 144 16.35 25.11 2.05
C PRO A 144 15.99 24.23 0.85
N LYS A 145 17.00 23.91 0.04
CA LYS A 145 16.80 23.04 -1.11
C LYS A 145 16.46 21.63 -0.66
N LEU A 146 15.59 20.98 -1.43
CA LEU A 146 15.29 19.57 -1.26
C LEU A 146 16.41 18.70 -1.87
N LYS A 147 16.60 17.50 -1.32
CA LYS A 147 17.44 16.46 -1.88
C LYS A 147 16.90 16.09 -3.25
N SER A 148 17.77 16.17 -4.26
CA SER A 148 17.41 15.84 -5.65
C SER A 148 17.31 14.34 -5.91
N ARG A 149 17.83 13.51 -4.99
CA ARG A 149 17.90 12.05 -5.10
C ARG A 149 17.14 11.39 -3.98
N ILE A 150 16.10 10.62 -4.32
CA ILE A 150 15.22 9.98 -3.36
C ILE A 150 15.26 8.46 -3.53
N VAL A 151 15.33 7.75 -2.40
CA VAL A 151 15.24 6.29 -2.32
C VAL A 151 14.10 5.96 -1.35
N ASP A 152 13.02 5.43 -1.90
CA ASP A 152 11.87 4.95 -1.13
C ASP A 152 11.94 3.43 -1.00
N LEU A 153 12.15 2.93 0.21
CA LEU A 153 12.08 1.51 0.52
C LEU A 153 10.68 1.19 1.05
N THR A 154 9.91 0.42 0.28
CA THR A 154 8.49 0.14 0.58
C THR A 154 8.21 -1.35 0.69
N ASP A 155 7.07 -1.70 1.30
CA ASP A 155 6.50 -3.04 1.22
C ASP A 155 5.50 -3.12 0.05
N ALA A 156 5.44 -4.27 -0.62
CA ALA A 156 4.48 -4.52 -1.70
C ALA A 156 3.13 -4.95 -1.13
N GLY A 157 2.52 -4.11 -0.29
CA GLY A 157 1.16 -4.31 0.21
C GLY A 157 0.09 -4.16 -0.89
N PRO A 158 -1.17 -4.57 -0.62
CA PRO A 158 -2.29 -4.35 -1.53
C PRO A 158 -2.44 -2.87 -1.88
N GLY A 159 -2.60 -2.55 -3.17
CA GLY A 159 -2.83 -1.18 -3.65
C GLY A 159 -1.60 -0.28 -3.76
N VAL A 160 -0.47 -0.61 -3.12
CA VAL A 160 0.79 0.16 -3.14
C VAL A 160 1.85 -0.43 -4.09
N GLY A 161 1.49 -1.51 -4.80
CA GLY A 161 2.38 -2.16 -5.75
C GLY A 161 2.80 -1.21 -6.87
N ILE A 162 4.06 -1.29 -7.28
CA ILE A 162 4.59 -0.55 -8.44
C ILE A 162 3.93 -0.95 -9.76
N THR A 163 3.14 -2.02 -9.79
CA THR A 163 2.31 -2.40 -10.94
C THR A 163 1.03 -1.55 -11.04
N ASN A 164 0.64 -0.85 -9.98
CA ASN A 164 -0.51 0.04 -9.98
C ASN A 164 -0.20 1.31 -10.78
N HIS A 165 -0.99 1.55 -11.84
CA HIS A 165 -0.80 2.70 -12.72
C HIS A 165 -0.95 4.04 -11.96
N GLU A 166 -1.91 4.13 -11.04
CA GLU A 166 -2.14 5.30 -10.20
C GLU A 166 -0.90 5.63 -9.36
N VAL A 167 -0.27 4.60 -8.77
CA VAL A 167 0.94 4.76 -7.95
C VAL A 167 2.10 5.27 -8.80
N LYS A 168 2.32 4.70 -10.00
CA LYS A 168 3.35 5.18 -10.92
C LYS A 168 3.10 6.63 -11.33
N PHE A 169 1.85 6.95 -11.65
CA PHE A 169 1.45 8.28 -12.09
C PHE A 169 1.76 9.34 -11.04
N ARG A 170 1.35 9.10 -9.79
CA ARG A 170 1.64 9.99 -8.64
C ARG A 170 3.12 10.11 -8.35
N THR A 171 3.86 9.02 -8.47
CA THR A 171 5.30 9.02 -8.25
C THR A 171 6.03 9.86 -9.31
N VAL A 172 5.60 9.76 -10.57
CA VAL A 172 6.16 10.57 -11.68
C VAL A 172 5.76 12.03 -11.57
N GLU A 173 4.50 12.29 -11.25
CA GLU A 173 3.98 13.63 -10.97
C GLU A 173 4.84 14.30 -9.89
N GLU A 174 5.08 13.63 -8.76
CA GLU A 174 5.94 14.11 -7.69
C GLU A 174 7.39 14.31 -8.16
N ALA A 175 7.97 13.35 -8.87
CA ALA A 175 9.35 13.48 -9.35
C ALA A 175 9.56 14.64 -10.31
N ARG A 176 8.59 14.89 -11.19
CA ARG A 176 8.63 16.02 -12.13
C ARG A 176 8.40 17.35 -11.42
N PHE A 177 7.41 17.39 -10.54
CA PHE A 177 7.05 18.57 -9.76
C PHE A 177 8.21 19.04 -8.87
N MET A 178 8.83 18.12 -8.14
CA MET A 178 9.95 18.39 -7.23
C MET A 178 11.28 18.53 -7.95
N ASN A 179 11.30 18.30 -9.27
CA ASN A 179 12.49 18.31 -10.08
C ASN A 179 13.58 17.35 -9.59
N TYR A 180 13.20 16.13 -9.19
CA TYR A 180 14.16 15.11 -8.77
C TYR A 180 15.09 14.73 -9.93
N ASP A 181 16.38 14.65 -9.62
CA ASP A 181 17.41 14.12 -10.51
C ASP A 181 17.30 12.59 -10.61
N TYR A 182 16.97 11.97 -9.48
CA TYR A 182 16.86 10.54 -9.34
C TYR A 182 15.79 10.17 -8.32
N TYR A 183 14.90 9.24 -8.68
CA TYR A 183 13.95 8.66 -7.74
C TYR A 183 13.92 7.15 -7.95
N ILE A 184 14.06 6.38 -6.89
CA ILE A 184 13.82 4.94 -6.92
C ILE A 184 12.89 4.54 -5.79
N ARG A 185 11.83 3.84 -6.14
CA ARG A 185 11.02 3.06 -5.20
C ARG A 185 11.39 1.60 -5.32
N HIS A 186 11.77 0.98 -4.22
CA HIS A 186 12.15 -0.41 -4.18
C HIS A 186 11.31 -1.16 -3.14
N HIS A 187 10.60 -2.18 -3.61
CA HIS A 187 9.87 -3.14 -2.79
C HIS A 187 10.79 -4.22 -2.25
N LEU A 188 10.92 -4.30 -0.94
CA LEU A 188 11.81 -5.28 -0.32
C LEU A 188 11.35 -6.73 -0.56
N ALA A 189 12.33 -7.63 -0.59
CA ALA A 189 12.09 -9.04 -0.86
C ALA A 189 11.29 -9.69 0.27
N HIS A 190 10.26 -10.45 -0.08
CA HIS A 190 9.43 -11.14 0.90
C HIS A 190 10.21 -12.28 1.58
N ARG A 191 10.05 -12.45 2.90
CA ARG A 191 10.54 -13.61 3.69
C ARG A 191 12.05 -13.77 3.79
N VAL A 192 12.84 -12.70 3.62
CA VAL A 192 14.30 -12.73 3.85
C VAL A 192 14.61 -11.95 5.12
N SER A 193 14.67 -12.64 6.26
CA SER A 193 14.77 -12.04 7.61
C SER A 193 15.93 -11.05 7.80
N SER A 194 17.04 -11.22 7.08
CA SER A 194 18.19 -10.30 7.12
C SER A 194 17.90 -8.94 6.48
N HIS A 195 17.08 -8.89 5.43
CA HIS A 195 16.65 -7.67 4.74
C HIS A 195 15.25 -7.21 5.15
N ASN A 196 14.63 -7.89 6.11
CA ASN A 196 13.26 -7.60 6.52
C ASN A 196 13.19 -6.55 7.63
N GLU A 197 13.84 -5.42 7.40
CA GLU A 197 13.64 -4.22 8.22
C GLU A 197 12.16 -3.90 8.33
N VAL A 198 11.38 -4.17 7.28
CA VAL A 198 9.93 -4.00 7.26
C VAL A 198 9.22 -4.95 8.23
N GLU A 199 9.44 -6.27 8.21
CA GLU A 199 8.84 -7.18 9.20
C GLU A 199 9.31 -6.86 10.62
N ARG A 200 10.57 -6.46 10.80
CA ARG A 200 11.06 -5.97 12.09
C ARG A 200 10.25 -4.76 12.51
N ILE A 201 10.19 -3.71 11.69
CA ILE A 201 9.41 -2.48 11.94
C ILE A 201 7.93 -2.82 12.15
N GLN A 202 7.32 -3.72 11.38
CA GLN A 202 5.94 -4.18 11.55
C GLN A 202 5.74 -4.90 12.87
N SER A 203 6.73 -5.65 13.36
CA SER A 203 6.71 -6.22 14.71
C SER A 203 6.73 -5.12 15.76
N TYR A 204 7.60 -4.10 15.62
CA TYR A 204 7.64 -2.96 16.52
C TYR A 204 6.34 -2.12 16.47
N VAL A 205 5.75 -1.96 15.28
CA VAL A 205 4.43 -1.35 15.10
C VAL A 205 3.36 -2.19 15.79
N GLY A 206 3.40 -3.51 15.62
CA GLY A 206 2.52 -4.45 16.30
C GLY A 206 2.61 -4.31 17.81
N ASP A 207 3.82 -4.26 18.36
CA ASP A 207 4.06 -4.04 19.79
C ASP A 207 3.60 -2.66 20.26
N ALA A 208 3.80 -1.62 19.45
CA ALA A 208 3.38 -0.25 19.75
C ALA A 208 1.85 -0.11 19.79
N VAL A 209 1.16 -0.76 18.85
CA VAL A 209 -0.32 -0.74 18.79
C VAL A 209 -0.92 -1.66 19.85
N CYS A 210 -0.29 -2.81 20.13
CA CYS A 210 -0.72 -3.81 21.10
C CYS A 210 -0.23 -3.50 22.53
N ASP A 211 -0.43 -2.27 23.00
CA ASP A 211 -0.10 -1.82 24.36
C ASP A 211 -0.96 -2.47 25.47
N GLY A 212 -1.94 -3.27 25.07
CA GLY A 212 -2.92 -3.96 25.91
C GLY A 212 -4.26 -3.22 26.02
N GLY A 213 -4.40 -2.04 25.42
CA GLY A 213 -5.67 -1.32 25.27
C GLY A 213 -6.36 -1.67 23.94
N ALA A 214 -7.68 -1.81 23.96
CA ALA A 214 -8.45 -1.91 22.72
C ALA A 214 -8.35 -0.59 21.94
N LEU A 215 -8.31 -0.66 20.61
CA LEU A 215 -8.59 0.50 19.75
C LEU A 215 -10.07 0.82 19.84
N ASP A 216 -10.42 2.08 19.95
CA ASP A 216 -11.82 2.47 19.86
C ASP A 216 -12.21 2.53 18.38
N TRP A 217 -13.15 1.68 17.95
CA TRP A 217 -13.56 1.61 16.55
C TRP A 217 -14.77 2.50 16.25
N GLU A 218 -15.44 3.02 17.28
CA GLU A 218 -16.72 3.74 17.15
C GLU A 218 -16.70 5.06 17.92
N TYR A 219 -15.94 6.03 17.38
CA TYR A 219 -15.89 7.40 17.90
C TYR A 219 -17.21 8.17 17.75
N LYS A 220 -17.91 7.95 16.63
CA LYS A 220 -19.25 8.45 16.34
C LYS A 220 -20.19 7.27 16.15
N LYS A 221 -21.25 7.22 16.95
CA LYS A 221 -22.23 6.13 16.95
C LYS A 221 -23.32 6.38 15.92
N THR A 222 -23.98 5.32 15.46
CA THR A 222 -25.16 5.45 14.61
C THR A 222 -26.27 6.26 15.31
N SER A 223 -26.37 6.19 16.64
CA SER A 223 -27.30 7.00 17.43
C SER A 223 -27.10 8.51 17.24
N ASP A 224 -25.86 8.95 17.00
CA ASP A 224 -25.53 10.37 16.87
C ASP A 224 -25.96 10.93 15.49
N ILE A 225 -26.10 10.05 14.50
CA ILE A 225 -26.75 10.37 13.23
C ILE A 225 -28.26 10.49 13.46
N LEU A 226 -28.85 9.46 14.07
CA LEU A 226 -30.30 9.34 14.22
C LEU A 226 -30.90 10.42 15.13
N SER A 227 -30.15 10.92 16.12
CA SER A 227 -30.61 11.98 17.02
C SER A 227 -30.82 13.33 16.34
N ASN A 228 -30.21 13.55 15.17
CA ASN A 228 -30.24 14.82 14.44
C ASN A 228 -31.12 14.77 13.17
N LEU A 229 -31.76 13.63 12.91
CA LEU A 229 -32.58 13.42 11.73
C LEU A 229 -34.06 13.40 12.09
N ASP A 230 -34.84 14.19 11.35
CA ASP A 230 -36.28 14.01 11.34
C ASP A 230 -36.62 12.79 10.47
N VAL A 231 -37.03 11.71 11.13
CA VAL A 231 -37.35 10.42 10.51
C VAL A 231 -38.45 10.55 9.44
N SER A 232 -39.29 11.59 9.51
CA SER A 232 -40.37 11.82 8.55
C SER A 232 -39.91 12.41 7.22
N THR A 233 -38.69 12.96 7.14
CA THR A 233 -38.18 13.67 5.93
C THR A 233 -36.92 13.06 5.35
N VAL A 234 -36.28 12.10 6.02
CA VAL A 234 -35.02 11.49 5.58
C VAL A 234 -35.23 10.41 4.52
N THR A 235 -34.50 10.51 3.42
CA THR A 235 -34.45 9.47 2.39
C THR A 235 -33.43 8.39 2.73
N THR A 236 -33.62 7.17 2.22
CA THR A 236 -32.65 6.06 2.34
C THR A 236 -31.28 6.45 1.81
N ARG A 237 -31.22 7.16 0.68
CA ARG A 237 -29.99 7.72 0.12
C ARG A 237 -29.28 8.66 1.10
N LYS A 238 -30.03 9.56 1.75
CA LYS A 238 -29.44 10.49 2.72
C LYS A 238 -28.90 9.76 3.95
N LEU A 239 -29.56 8.69 4.38
CA LEU A 239 -29.09 7.84 5.46
C LEU A 239 -27.79 7.09 5.09
N GLU A 240 -27.71 6.54 3.86
CA GLU A 240 -26.49 5.90 3.34
C GLU A 240 -25.32 6.89 3.27
N GLU A 241 -25.56 8.11 2.80
CA GLU A 241 -24.55 9.19 2.78
C GLU A 241 -24.04 9.53 4.18
N LEU A 242 -24.95 9.71 5.16
CA LEU A 242 -24.57 10.02 6.54
C LEU A 242 -23.83 8.87 7.23
N GLU A 243 -24.22 7.62 6.94
CA GLU A 243 -23.51 6.44 7.45
C GLU A 243 -22.13 6.32 6.83
N MET A 244 -21.98 6.63 5.53
CA MET A 244 -20.67 6.68 4.87
C MET A 244 -19.78 7.78 5.48
N GLU A 245 -20.32 8.97 5.75
CA GLU A 245 -19.60 10.04 6.45
C GLU A 245 -19.17 9.63 7.86
N ARG A 246 -20.03 8.94 8.61
CA ARG A 246 -19.68 8.40 9.93
C ARG A 246 -18.58 7.35 9.85
N MET A 247 -18.69 6.39 8.94
CA MET A 247 -17.65 5.39 8.72
C MET A 247 -16.32 6.04 8.35
N LYS A 248 -16.35 7.04 7.46
CA LYS A 248 -15.17 7.84 7.07
C LYS A 248 -14.58 8.51 8.31
N PHE A 249 -15.38 9.22 9.11
CA PHE A 249 -14.93 9.88 10.33
C PHE A 249 -14.28 8.91 11.32
N ASN A 250 -14.95 7.79 11.63
CA ASN A 250 -14.43 6.77 12.55
C ASN A 250 -13.12 6.18 12.04
N ALA A 251 -13.02 5.86 10.75
CA ALA A 251 -11.80 5.34 10.15
C ALA A 251 -10.61 6.32 10.30
N PHE A 252 -10.84 7.63 10.13
CA PHE A 252 -9.81 8.64 10.35
C PHE A 252 -9.38 8.75 11.81
N GLN A 253 -10.34 8.70 12.76
CA GLN A 253 -10.01 8.73 14.18
C GLN A 253 -9.22 7.50 14.61
N VAL A 254 -9.62 6.31 14.16
CA VAL A 254 -8.86 5.07 14.38
C VAL A 254 -7.45 5.19 13.79
N ALA A 255 -7.32 5.68 12.56
CA ALA A 255 -6.01 5.87 11.93
C ALA A 255 -5.13 6.85 12.72
N LYS A 256 -5.72 7.92 13.28
CA LYS A 256 -5.04 8.87 14.15
C LYS A 256 -4.59 8.23 15.46
N GLU A 257 -5.46 7.50 16.12
CA GLU A 257 -5.10 6.76 17.34
C GLU A 257 -3.97 5.76 17.07
N VAL A 258 -4.06 4.99 15.98
CA VAL A 258 -3.00 4.06 15.56
C VAL A 258 -1.69 4.81 15.32
N SER A 259 -1.74 5.95 14.60
CA SER A 259 -0.57 6.81 14.40
C SER A 259 0.02 7.24 15.74
N ASP A 260 -0.79 7.78 16.65
CA ASP A 260 -0.33 8.28 17.95
C ASP A 260 0.29 7.19 18.84
N ARG A 261 -0.20 5.94 18.73
CA ARG A 261 0.40 4.79 19.41
C ARG A 261 1.77 4.41 18.83
N ILE A 262 1.93 4.53 17.52
CA ILE A 262 3.19 4.23 16.81
C ILE A 262 4.20 5.37 16.96
N ASP A 263 3.74 6.62 17.04
CA ASP A 263 4.65 7.77 17.06
C ASP A 263 5.52 7.75 18.31
N CYS A 264 6.83 7.96 18.11
CA CYS A 264 7.85 7.89 19.14
C CYS A 264 7.93 6.52 19.86
N ALA A 265 7.32 5.45 19.32
CA ALA A 265 7.55 4.10 19.82
C ALA A 265 8.94 3.59 19.40
N VAL A 266 9.47 2.61 20.14
CA VAL A 266 10.83 2.11 19.94
C VAL A 266 10.94 1.39 18.59
N ALA A 267 12.02 1.63 17.87
CA ALA A 267 12.43 0.97 16.64
C ALA A 267 13.80 0.30 16.83
N PRO A 268 14.27 -0.57 15.90
CA PRO A 268 15.62 -1.13 15.94
C PRO A 268 16.72 -0.07 16.11
N ASP A 269 16.59 1.05 15.38
CA ASP A 269 17.59 2.12 15.30
C ASP A 269 17.00 3.48 15.73
N GLY A 270 16.31 3.49 16.88
CA GLY A 270 15.81 4.72 17.51
C GLY A 270 14.31 4.70 17.76
N PHE A 271 13.59 5.68 17.21
CA PHE A 271 12.15 5.85 17.42
C PHE A 271 11.41 5.97 16.10
N MET A 272 10.24 5.35 16.02
CA MET A 272 9.36 5.44 14.86
C MET A 272 8.71 6.82 14.78
N LYS A 273 8.52 7.29 13.54
CA LYS A 273 7.64 8.41 13.23
C LYS A 273 6.46 7.91 12.44
N SER A 274 5.26 8.31 12.84
CA SER A 274 4.02 7.91 12.18
C SER A 274 3.26 9.12 11.65
N PHE A 275 2.55 8.93 10.55
CA PHE A 275 1.73 9.96 9.95
C PHE A 275 0.43 9.35 9.45
N VAL A 276 -0.68 10.04 9.73
CA VAL A 276 -1.95 9.78 9.04
C VAL A 276 -1.95 10.54 7.72
N SER A 277 -2.30 9.83 6.64
CA SER A 277 -2.53 10.45 5.33
C SER A 277 -3.69 11.44 5.41
N CYS A 278 -3.59 12.55 4.68
CA CYS A 278 -4.71 13.49 4.55
C CYS A 278 -5.95 12.80 3.99
N ALA A 279 -7.13 13.32 4.34
CA ALA A 279 -8.35 12.86 3.72
C ALA A 279 -8.36 13.17 2.21
N ALA A 280 -9.07 12.38 1.40
CA ALA A 280 -9.05 12.51 -0.06
C ALA A 280 -9.50 13.92 -0.54
N ASP A 281 -10.39 14.55 0.21
CA ASP A 281 -10.89 15.92 0.05
C ASP A 281 -9.91 17.00 0.52
N GLN A 282 -8.90 16.63 1.32
CA GLN A 282 -7.79 17.49 1.73
C GLN A 282 -6.54 17.30 0.88
N LEU A 283 -6.53 16.29 0.00
CA LEU A 283 -5.49 16.19 -1.03
C LEU A 283 -5.70 17.33 -2.02
N PHE A 284 -4.61 18.03 -2.35
CA PHE A 284 -4.62 19.26 -3.14
C PHE A 284 -5.48 19.18 -4.41
N TYR A 285 -5.53 18.01 -5.06
CA TYR A 285 -6.57 17.65 -6.01
C TYR A 285 -6.53 16.13 -6.29
N TRP A 286 -7.53 15.38 -5.77
CA TRP A 286 -7.64 13.94 -6.00
C TRP A 286 -8.57 13.62 -7.17
N ASP A 287 -7.97 13.46 -8.35
CA ASP A 287 -8.67 13.37 -9.62
C ASP A 287 -8.85 11.95 -10.16
N LYS A 288 -9.06 11.00 -9.25
CA LYS A 288 -9.08 9.58 -9.59
C LYS A 288 -10.09 9.21 -10.69
N PRO A 289 -11.33 9.75 -10.72
CA PRO A 289 -12.27 9.42 -11.79
C PRO A 289 -11.73 9.81 -13.17
N TYR A 290 -11.27 11.05 -13.35
CA TYR A 290 -10.79 11.53 -14.64
C TYR A 290 -9.46 10.89 -15.05
N LEU A 291 -8.58 10.56 -14.09
CA LEU A 291 -7.39 9.75 -14.38
C LEU A 291 -7.78 8.33 -14.83
N THR A 292 -8.80 7.73 -14.23
CA THR A 292 -9.30 6.40 -14.62
C THR A 292 -9.85 6.45 -16.04
N ASP A 293 -10.71 7.44 -16.33
CA ASP A 293 -11.24 7.68 -17.67
C ASP A 293 -10.13 7.89 -18.71
N PHE A 294 -9.10 8.67 -18.38
CA PHE A 294 -7.93 8.89 -19.23
C PHE A 294 -7.18 7.59 -19.54
N ILE A 295 -6.98 6.73 -18.54
CA ILE A 295 -6.27 5.44 -18.70
C ILE A 295 -7.10 4.45 -19.53
N GLU A 296 -8.42 4.46 -19.35
CA GLU A 296 -9.35 3.53 -20.02
C GLU A 296 -9.63 3.93 -21.48
N ARG A 297 -9.79 5.23 -21.76
CA ARG A 297 -10.12 5.76 -23.08
C ARG A 297 -8.86 5.96 -23.93
N LYS A 298 -8.21 4.85 -24.29
CA LYS A 298 -6.89 4.82 -24.97
C LYS A 298 -6.81 5.45 -26.36
N ASN A 299 -7.90 5.92 -26.99
CA ASN A 299 -7.88 6.68 -28.25
C ASN A 299 -9.20 7.45 -28.45
N ASN A 300 -9.11 8.74 -28.79
CA ASN A 300 -10.14 9.60 -29.43
C ASN A 300 -11.15 10.41 -28.58
N LEU A 301 -11.06 10.49 -27.26
CA LEU A 301 -11.90 11.42 -26.48
C LEU A 301 -11.06 12.33 -25.59
N ILE A 302 -11.24 13.65 -25.75
CA ILE A 302 -10.66 14.64 -24.85
C ILE A 302 -11.45 14.57 -23.54
N VAL A 303 -10.82 14.08 -22.48
CA VAL A 303 -11.34 14.13 -21.12
C VAL A 303 -10.83 15.39 -20.41
N PRO A 304 -11.54 15.93 -19.42
CA PRO A 304 -10.98 17.00 -18.60
C PRO A 304 -9.64 16.61 -17.97
N GLY A 305 -8.65 17.50 -18.03
CA GLY A 305 -7.28 17.22 -17.58
C GLY A 305 -6.44 16.41 -18.58
N HIS A 306 -6.94 16.12 -19.79
CA HIS A 306 -6.24 15.26 -20.76
C HIS A 306 -4.80 15.71 -21.04
N ASN A 307 -4.57 17.01 -21.26
CA ASN A 307 -3.24 17.52 -21.54
C ASN A 307 -2.31 17.39 -20.32
N TYR A 308 -2.82 17.67 -19.13
CA TYR A 308 -2.10 17.45 -17.88
C TYR A 308 -1.67 15.98 -17.74
N PHE A 309 -2.61 15.06 -17.92
CA PHE A 309 -2.33 13.64 -17.82
C PHE A 309 -1.38 13.15 -18.90
N SER A 310 -1.55 13.61 -20.13
CA SER A 310 -0.64 13.31 -21.25
C SER A 310 0.78 13.81 -20.99
N LYS A 311 0.94 14.98 -20.37
CA LYS A 311 2.26 15.50 -19.95
C LYS A 311 2.93 14.55 -18.95
N VAL A 312 2.20 14.04 -17.95
CA VAL A 312 2.73 13.10 -16.95
C VAL A 312 3.00 11.72 -17.55
N GLU A 313 2.09 11.20 -18.38
CA GLU A 313 2.22 9.89 -19.03
C GLU A 313 3.42 9.87 -20.00
N LYS A 314 3.63 10.95 -20.77
CA LYS A 314 4.81 11.11 -21.62
C LYS A 314 6.10 11.11 -20.80
N PHE A 315 6.11 11.77 -19.63
CA PHE A 315 7.27 11.74 -18.76
C PHE A 315 7.52 10.34 -18.20
N LEU A 316 6.46 9.63 -17.76
CA LEU A 316 6.51 8.25 -17.29
C LEU A 316 7.15 7.35 -18.35
N LYS A 317 6.67 7.41 -19.60
CA LYS A 317 7.20 6.61 -20.73
C LYS A 317 8.68 6.91 -21.03
N ASN A 318 9.09 8.17 -20.89
CA ASN A 318 10.43 8.60 -21.31
C ASN A 318 11.50 8.55 -20.20
N HIS A 319 11.11 8.57 -18.92
CA HIS A 319 12.07 8.66 -17.81
C HIS A 319 12.01 7.49 -16.85
N ALA A 320 10.88 6.76 -16.78
CA ALA A 320 10.72 5.70 -15.82
C ALA A 320 11.10 4.32 -16.37
N GLN A 321 11.58 3.45 -15.50
CA GLN A 321 11.78 2.02 -15.73
C GLN A 321 11.08 1.27 -14.59
N THR A 322 10.28 0.26 -14.93
CA THR A 322 9.60 -0.60 -13.94
C THR A 322 10.11 -2.02 -14.06
N GLY A 323 10.57 -2.61 -12.96
CA GLY A 323 10.77 -4.04 -12.81
C GLY A 323 9.77 -4.68 -11.84
N GLU A 324 9.96 -5.95 -11.48
CA GLU A 324 9.10 -6.72 -10.55
C GLU A 324 9.08 -6.12 -9.14
N LYS A 325 10.21 -5.56 -8.70
CA LYS A 325 10.38 -5.01 -7.34
C LYS A 325 10.77 -3.54 -7.30
N TYR A 326 11.05 -2.89 -8.43
CA TYR A 326 11.44 -1.49 -8.39
C TYR A 326 10.75 -0.64 -9.45
N PHE A 327 10.65 0.65 -9.15
CA PHE A 327 10.23 1.69 -10.05
C PHE A 327 11.23 2.84 -9.96
N GLU A 328 11.94 3.12 -11.04
CA GLU A 328 13.04 4.07 -11.07
C GLU A 328 12.80 5.15 -12.12
N ILE A 329 13.00 6.41 -11.74
CA ILE A 329 12.96 7.59 -12.59
C ILE A 329 14.36 8.21 -12.58
N VAL A 330 14.89 8.49 -13.77
CA VAL A 330 16.17 9.17 -13.92
C VAL A 330 15.98 10.36 -14.85
N LYS A 331 16.45 11.54 -14.42
CA LYS A 331 16.45 12.74 -15.26
C LYS A 331 17.30 12.50 -16.51
N PHE A 332 16.95 13.14 -17.62
CA PHE A 332 17.57 12.95 -18.93
C PHE A 332 17.49 11.54 -19.55
N ALA A 333 16.85 10.56 -18.90
CA ALA A 333 16.66 9.23 -19.52
C ALA A 333 15.81 9.28 -20.81
N CYS A 334 15.09 10.37 -21.07
CA CYS A 334 14.40 10.62 -22.33
C CYS A 334 15.33 10.62 -23.56
N GLN A 335 16.62 10.90 -23.37
CA GLN A 335 17.61 10.85 -24.46
C GLN A 335 17.74 9.46 -25.07
N ASN A 336 17.41 8.40 -24.33
CA ASN A 336 17.46 7.03 -24.82
C ASN A 336 16.38 6.72 -25.87
N ASN A 337 15.29 7.51 -25.92
CA ASN A 337 14.18 7.27 -26.85
C ASN A 337 14.34 8.10 -28.13
N ASP A 338 14.57 9.41 -28.00
CA ASP A 338 14.53 10.36 -29.11
C ASP A 338 15.90 11.02 -29.42
N ASN A 339 17.00 10.48 -28.88
CA ASN A 339 18.37 11.02 -28.97
C ASN A 339 18.53 12.51 -28.56
N SER A 340 17.51 13.09 -27.91
CA SER A 340 17.46 14.47 -27.49
C SER A 340 16.75 14.59 -26.14
N ALA A 341 17.16 15.57 -25.33
CA ALA A 341 16.54 15.80 -24.03
C ALA A 341 15.19 16.49 -24.21
N CYS A 342 14.19 16.07 -23.44
CA CYS A 342 12.89 16.73 -23.46
C CYS A 342 12.97 18.16 -22.88
N SER A 343 12.00 19.01 -23.22
CA SER A 343 11.93 20.40 -22.73
C SER A 343 12.03 20.50 -21.22
N ASN A 344 11.40 19.59 -20.47
CA ASN A 344 11.47 19.55 -19.01
C ASN A 344 12.91 19.39 -18.49
N CYS A 345 13.67 18.44 -19.07
CA CYS A 345 15.07 18.21 -18.66
C CYS A 345 15.97 19.38 -19.07
N LEU A 346 15.74 19.98 -20.24
CA LEU A 346 16.51 21.13 -20.72
C LEU A 346 16.33 22.37 -19.82
N VAL A 347 15.10 22.64 -19.39
CA VAL A 347 14.78 23.80 -18.53
C VAL A 347 15.31 23.59 -17.12
N SER A 348 15.16 22.39 -16.57
CA SER A 348 15.52 22.11 -15.17
C SER A 348 17.01 21.85 -14.96
N GLY A 349 17.70 21.26 -15.94
CA GLY A 349 19.10 20.84 -15.80
C GLY A 349 19.30 19.78 -14.70
N TRP A 350 20.53 19.32 -14.48
CA TRP A 350 20.87 18.53 -13.29
C TRP A 350 21.02 19.46 -12.08
N VAL A 351 20.49 19.06 -10.92
CA VAL A 351 20.69 19.78 -9.65
C VAL A 351 22.01 19.37 -9.01
N ASP A 352 22.28 18.07 -8.96
CA ASP A 352 23.51 17.47 -8.45
C ASP A 352 24.36 16.90 -9.60
N ALA A 353 25.43 16.15 -9.26
CA ALA A 353 26.23 15.45 -10.25
C ALA A 353 25.37 14.56 -11.15
N VAL A 354 25.80 14.37 -12.41
CA VAL A 354 25.12 13.48 -13.35
C VAL A 354 25.01 12.09 -12.75
N CYS A 355 23.81 11.50 -12.86
CA CYS A 355 23.54 10.17 -12.38
C CYS A 355 22.97 9.32 -13.52
N HIS A 356 23.33 8.05 -13.53
CA HIS A 356 22.81 7.07 -14.48
C HIS A 356 21.95 6.06 -13.75
N ARG A 357 21.15 5.36 -14.54
CA ARG A 357 20.41 4.17 -14.14
C ARG A 357 21.34 3.19 -13.38
N ILE A 358 20.90 2.71 -12.22
CA ILE A 358 21.63 1.66 -11.50
C ILE A 358 21.73 0.42 -12.42
N PRO A 359 22.90 -0.17 -12.63
CA PRO A 359 23.01 -1.38 -13.45
C PRO A 359 22.14 -2.51 -12.90
N GLU A 360 21.50 -3.28 -13.78
CA GLU A 360 20.68 -4.41 -13.34
C GLU A 360 21.54 -5.51 -12.71
N PRO A 361 21.08 -6.27 -11.72
CA PRO A 361 21.88 -7.35 -11.17
C PRO A 361 22.28 -8.33 -12.28
N MET A 362 23.57 -8.67 -12.35
CA MET A 362 24.08 -9.70 -13.26
C MET A 362 24.80 -10.77 -12.44
N PRO A 363 24.44 -12.05 -12.60
CA PRO A 363 25.18 -13.20 -12.12
C PRO A 363 26.69 -13.06 -12.35
N ASP A 364 27.48 -13.33 -11.31
CA ASP A 364 28.92 -13.49 -11.44
C ASP A 364 29.22 -14.96 -11.74
N TYR A 365 29.25 -15.30 -13.02
CA TYR A 365 29.56 -16.66 -13.48
C TYR A 365 31.02 -17.05 -13.27
N THR A 366 31.90 -16.11 -12.90
CA THR A 366 33.30 -16.43 -12.55
C THR A 366 33.46 -16.85 -11.09
N SER A 367 32.42 -16.66 -10.27
CA SER A 367 32.40 -17.00 -8.85
C SER A 367 31.65 -18.30 -8.61
N ASN A 368 32.30 -19.26 -7.96
CA ASN A 368 31.67 -20.51 -7.51
C ASN A 368 30.70 -20.34 -6.32
N LYS A 369 30.55 -19.11 -5.83
CA LYS A 369 29.56 -18.73 -4.82
C LYS A 369 28.40 -18.07 -5.56
N PHE A 370 27.16 -18.49 -5.28
CA PHE A 370 25.91 -17.91 -5.82
C PHE A 370 25.81 -16.38 -5.59
N LYS A 371 26.50 -15.59 -6.42
CA LYS A 371 26.74 -14.15 -6.25
C LYS A 371 26.43 -13.40 -7.55
N TYR A 372 26.10 -12.13 -7.38
CA TYR A 372 25.97 -11.17 -8.48
C TYR A 372 27.22 -10.30 -8.51
N LEU A 373 27.55 -9.80 -9.70
CA LEU A 373 28.58 -8.79 -9.88
C LEU A 373 28.31 -7.59 -8.98
N HIS A 374 29.39 -6.99 -8.49
CA HIS A 374 29.29 -5.74 -7.75
C HIS A 374 28.80 -4.62 -8.69
N VAL A 375 28.03 -3.67 -8.15
CA VAL A 375 27.31 -2.66 -8.97
C VAL A 375 28.24 -1.86 -9.89
N LYS A 376 29.49 -1.61 -9.47
CA LYS A 376 30.48 -0.87 -10.27
C LYS A 376 31.04 -1.66 -11.44
N ASP A 377 31.03 -2.99 -11.32
CA ASP A 377 31.57 -3.92 -12.31
C ASP A 377 30.47 -4.51 -13.19
N THR A 378 29.21 -4.23 -12.83
CA THR A 378 28.05 -4.73 -13.55
C THR A 378 27.79 -3.88 -14.79
N PRO A 379 27.84 -4.45 -16.00
CA PRO A 379 27.62 -3.69 -17.23
C PRO A 379 26.16 -3.25 -17.32
N SER A 380 25.93 -2.00 -17.73
CA SER A 380 24.57 -1.48 -17.99
C SER A 380 24.05 -1.86 -19.39
N GLU A 381 24.97 -2.20 -20.29
CA GLU A 381 24.69 -2.49 -21.69
C GLU A 381 25.25 -3.87 -22.10
N LYS A 382 24.64 -4.47 -23.11
CA LYS A 382 25.13 -5.65 -23.81
C LYS A 382 25.08 -5.36 -25.31
N ASP A 383 26.21 -5.54 -26.01
CA ASP A 383 26.33 -5.32 -27.45
C ASP A 383 25.90 -3.91 -27.92
N GLY A 384 26.14 -2.89 -27.09
CA GLY A 384 25.77 -1.49 -27.37
C GLY A 384 24.29 -1.14 -27.13
N ALA A 385 23.51 -2.07 -26.55
CA ALA A 385 22.12 -1.83 -26.17
C ALA A 385 21.92 -1.94 -24.64
N PRO A 386 21.01 -1.17 -24.02
CA PRO A 386 20.66 -1.33 -22.61
C PRO A 386 20.20 -2.76 -22.31
N ARG A 387 20.63 -3.32 -21.17
CA ARG A 387 20.19 -4.67 -20.80
C ARG A 387 18.67 -4.71 -20.51
N PRO A 388 17.97 -5.80 -20.88
CA PRO A 388 16.55 -5.96 -20.62
C PRO A 388 16.24 -5.93 -19.13
N VAL A 389 15.05 -5.42 -18.78
CA VAL A 389 14.59 -5.34 -17.40
C VAL A 389 14.38 -6.72 -16.80
N ASP A 390 14.87 -6.92 -15.57
CA ASP A 390 14.71 -8.17 -14.82
C ASP A 390 15.31 -9.39 -15.54
N GLN A 391 16.31 -9.17 -16.40
CA GLN A 391 16.97 -10.21 -17.20
C GLN A 391 17.43 -11.42 -16.38
N PHE A 392 17.91 -11.18 -15.16
CA PHE A 392 18.39 -12.20 -14.23
C PHE A 392 17.59 -12.27 -12.94
N ASN A 393 16.36 -11.75 -12.95
CA ASN A 393 15.45 -11.89 -11.83
C ASN A 393 14.81 -13.30 -11.86
N PRO A 394 15.14 -14.20 -10.92
CA PRO A 394 14.72 -15.60 -11.03
C PRO A 394 13.20 -15.75 -11.04
N ARG A 395 12.47 -14.89 -10.33
CA ARG A 395 11.01 -14.99 -10.25
C ARG A 395 10.33 -14.63 -11.57
N VAL A 396 10.79 -13.55 -12.21
CA VAL A 396 10.25 -13.08 -13.50
C VAL A 396 10.58 -14.09 -14.58
N GLN A 397 11.86 -14.44 -14.71
CA GLN A 397 12.34 -15.39 -15.71
C GLN A 397 11.67 -16.77 -15.57
N LEU A 398 11.51 -17.29 -14.35
CA LEU A 398 10.85 -18.59 -14.14
C LEU A 398 9.38 -18.54 -14.52
N LYS A 399 8.68 -17.45 -14.20
CA LYS A 399 7.27 -17.29 -14.54
C LYS A 399 7.07 -17.25 -16.05
N ASP A 400 7.89 -16.48 -16.76
CA ASP A 400 7.81 -16.34 -18.22
C ASP A 400 8.12 -17.67 -18.92
N LEU A 401 9.16 -18.39 -18.46
CA LEU A 401 9.51 -19.71 -19.01
C LEU A 401 8.48 -20.80 -18.67
N PHE A 402 7.86 -20.75 -17.49
CA PHE A 402 6.78 -21.66 -17.12
C PHE A 402 5.54 -21.44 -18.02
N GLN A 403 5.19 -20.19 -18.26
CA GLN A 403 4.10 -19.79 -19.16
C GLN A 403 4.33 -20.25 -20.60
N GLN A 404 5.56 -20.10 -21.10
CA GLN A 404 5.98 -20.62 -22.41
C GLN A 404 6.08 -22.16 -22.47
N GLY A 405 5.93 -22.86 -21.33
CA GLY A 405 6.11 -24.30 -21.22
C GLY A 405 7.56 -24.78 -21.36
N ALA A 406 8.53 -23.86 -21.32
CA ALA A 406 9.96 -24.10 -21.48
C ALA A 406 10.63 -24.68 -20.22
N VAL A 407 10.03 -24.50 -19.04
CA VAL A 407 10.47 -25.13 -17.79
C VAL A 407 9.31 -25.90 -17.16
N LYS A 408 9.55 -27.17 -16.81
CA LYS A 408 8.55 -28.05 -16.20
C LYS A 408 9.11 -28.67 -14.92
N ASN A 409 8.24 -28.87 -13.95
CA ASN A 409 8.62 -29.44 -12.66
C ASN A 409 9.20 -30.87 -12.77
N GLU A 410 8.72 -31.63 -13.75
CA GLU A 410 9.16 -33.01 -14.00
C GLU A 410 10.46 -33.09 -14.79
N ASP A 411 10.89 -31.98 -15.42
CA ASP A 411 12.06 -31.93 -16.28
C ASP A 411 13.26 -31.37 -15.53
N HIS A 412 14.06 -32.28 -14.98
CA HIS A 412 15.26 -31.94 -14.23
C HIS A 412 16.25 -31.11 -15.04
N ALA A 413 16.40 -31.35 -16.34
CA ALA A 413 17.38 -30.64 -17.15
C ALA A 413 17.02 -29.15 -17.30
N THR A 414 15.73 -28.86 -17.54
CA THR A 414 15.26 -27.47 -17.61
C THR A 414 15.38 -26.73 -16.28
N ILE A 415 15.18 -27.44 -15.16
CA ILE A 415 15.35 -26.89 -13.81
C ILE A 415 16.81 -26.57 -13.52
N THR A 416 17.73 -27.47 -13.85
CA THR A 416 19.18 -27.28 -13.66
C THR A 416 19.69 -26.11 -14.49
N SER A 417 19.35 -26.07 -15.79
CA SER A 417 19.74 -24.96 -16.67
C SER A 417 19.20 -23.61 -16.19
N PHE A 418 17.97 -23.57 -15.70
CA PHE A 418 17.40 -22.36 -15.10
C PHE A 418 18.14 -21.94 -13.80
N ALA A 419 18.41 -22.92 -12.93
CA ALA A 419 19.10 -22.74 -11.66
C ALA A 419 20.50 -22.12 -11.85
N GLU A 420 21.26 -22.61 -12.83
CA GLU A 420 22.57 -22.09 -13.20
C GLU A 420 22.46 -20.67 -13.79
N LYS A 421 21.60 -20.47 -14.80
CA LYS A 421 21.42 -19.18 -15.46
C LYS A 421 21.11 -18.05 -14.47
N CYS A 422 20.19 -18.30 -13.54
CA CYS A 422 19.74 -17.30 -12.58
C CYS A 422 20.49 -17.34 -11.24
N ILE A 423 21.47 -18.24 -11.10
CA ILE A 423 22.23 -18.45 -9.86
C ILE A 423 21.27 -18.65 -8.67
N VAL A 424 20.43 -19.69 -8.75
CA VAL A 424 19.50 -20.10 -7.68
C VAL A 424 19.56 -21.62 -7.47
N PRO A 425 19.39 -22.12 -6.23
CA PRO A 425 19.37 -23.57 -5.99
C PRO A 425 18.18 -24.26 -6.67
N GLU A 426 18.38 -25.43 -7.27
CA GLU A 426 17.31 -26.19 -7.93
C GLU A 426 16.13 -26.50 -7.01
N SER A 427 16.38 -26.74 -5.71
CA SER A 427 15.33 -26.99 -4.73
C SER A 427 14.37 -25.80 -4.61
N VAL A 428 14.88 -24.57 -4.75
CA VAL A 428 14.09 -23.35 -4.74
C VAL A 428 13.30 -23.21 -6.05
N VAL A 429 13.89 -23.60 -7.18
CA VAL A 429 13.22 -23.61 -8.49
C VAL A 429 12.04 -24.58 -8.49
N LYS A 430 12.26 -25.83 -8.02
CA LYS A 430 11.21 -26.85 -7.86
C LYS A 430 10.06 -26.35 -6.99
N PHE A 431 10.37 -25.80 -5.83
CA PHE A 431 9.37 -25.20 -4.94
C PHE A 431 8.58 -24.07 -5.60
N ALA A 432 9.26 -23.20 -6.37
CA ALA A 432 8.59 -22.11 -7.08
C ALA A 432 7.70 -22.62 -8.23
N LEU A 433 8.11 -23.67 -8.94
CA LEU A 433 7.29 -24.34 -9.96
C LEU A 433 6.06 -25.00 -9.34
N ASP A 434 6.20 -25.68 -8.19
CA ASP A 434 5.06 -26.23 -7.45
C ASP A 434 4.03 -25.15 -7.11
N ASP A 435 4.47 -23.99 -6.64
CA ASP A 435 3.60 -22.84 -6.34
C ASP A 435 2.92 -22.29 -7.60
N LEU A 436 3.63 -22.20 -8.73
CA LEU A 436 3.05 -21.78 -10.02
C LEU A 436 2.00 -22.79 -10.54
N ILE A 437 2.27 -24.08 -10.43
CA ILE A 437 1.32 -25.15 -10.78
C ILE A 437 0.09 -25.05 -9.88
N PHE A 438 0.27 -24.95 -8.57
CA PHE A 438 -0.83 -24.81 -7.62
C PHE A 438 -1.69 -23.59 -7.90
N LYS A 439 -1.09 -22.43 -8.20
CA LYS A 439 -1.80 -21.20 -8.59
C LYS A 439 -2.59 -21.41 -9.87
N THR A 440 -2.01 -22.05 -10.88
CA THR A 440 -2.68 -22.35 -12.16
C THR A 440 -3.88 -23.28 -11.95
N MET A 441 -3.70 -24.35 -11.18
CA MET A 441 -4.80 -25.25 -10.81
C MET A 441 -5.90 -24.53 -10.05
N THR A 442 -5.56 -23.69 -9.08
CA THR A 442 -6.52 -22.92 -8.30
C THR A 442 -7.32 -21.95 -9.16
N LYS A 443 -6.65 -21.26 -10.11
CA LYS A 443 -7.33 -20.39 -11.10
C LYS A 443 -8.33 -21.20 -11.93
N GLU A 444 -7.94 -22.38 -12.42
CA GLU A 444 -8.80 -23.25 -13.21
C GLU A 444 -9.99 -23.80 -12.41
N VAL A 445 -9.81 -24.18 -11.14
CA VAL A 445 -10.90 -24.56 -10.25
C VAL A 445 -11.90 -23.41 -10.09
N LYS A 446 -11.41 -22.20 -9.76
CA LYS A 446 -12.27 -21.01 -9.64
C LYS A 446 -13.00 -20.67 -10.93
N LYS A 447 -12.36 -20.86 -12.09
CA LYS A 447 -12.96 -20.65 -13.42
C LYS A 447 -14.10 -21.64 -13.66
N ARG A 448 -13.89 -22.92 -13.34
CA ARG A 448 -14.93 -23.96 -13.44
C ARG A 448 -16.09 -23.70 -12.47
N GLU A 449 -15.80 -23.36 -11.22
CA GLU A 449 -16.82 -23.00 -10.23
C GLU A 449 -17.65 -21.80 -10.68
N THR A 450 -16.99 -20.76 -11.23
CA THR A 450 -17.67 -19.59 -11.77
C THR A 450 -18.54 -19.95 -12.98
N ARG A 451 -18.06 -20.80 -13.88
CA ARG A 451 -18.83 -21.29 -15.03
C ARG A 451 -20.07 -22.07 -14.58
N LEU A 452 -19.89 -23.02 -13.67
CA LEU A 452 -21.00 -23.79 -13.08
C LEU A 452 -22.01 -22.89 -12.38
N ARG A 453 -21.54 -21.92 -11.59
CA ARG A 453 -22.41 -20.92 -10.94
C ARG A 453 -23.25 -20.17 -11.97
N ARG A 454 -22.63 -19.66 -13.03
CA ARG A 454 -23.34 -18.95 -14.12
C ARG A 454 -24.34 -19.85 -14.85
N GLU A 455 -23.99 -21.11 -15.11
CA GLU A 455 -24.90 -22.09 -15.73
C GLU A 455 -26.10 -22.42 -14.83
N THR A 456 -25.88 -22.60 -13.52
CA THR A 456 -26.95 -22.79 -12.54
C THR A 456 -27.84 -21.56 -12.46
N GLU A 457 -27.26 -20.35 -12.43
CA GLU A 457 -27.99 -19.09 -12.39
C GLU A 457 -28.88 -18.88 -13.64
N LYS A 458 -28.38 -19.28 -14.83
CA LYS A 458 -29.19 -19.26 -16.05
C LYS A 458 -30.40 -20.18 -15.96
N LYS A 459 -30.27 -21.35 -15.32
CA LYS A 459 -31.34 -22.35 -15.15
C LYS A 459 -32.38 -21.99 -14.08
N GLN A 460 -32.02 -21.14 -13.11
CA GLN A 460 -32.95 -20.70 -12.06
C GLN A 460 -34.11 -19.90 -12.66
N GLY A 461 -35.34 -20.22 -12.27
CA GLY A 461 -36.51 -19.39 -12.53
C GLY A 461 -36.49 -18.09 -11.72
N PHE A 462 -37.52 -17.26 -11.91
CA PHE A 462 -37.71 -16.06 -11.08
C PHE A 462 -37.88 -16.43 -9.60
N ASP A 463 -38.68 -17.45 -9.30
CA ASP A 463 -39.02 -17.87 -7.92
C ASP A 463 -37.87 -18.55 -7.17
N ASP A 464 -36.86 -19.03 -7.91
CA ASP A 464 -35.68 -19.69 -7.32
C ASP A 464 -34.69 -18.69 -6.70
N ILE A 465 -34.94 -17.39 -6.87
CA ILE A 465 -34.05 -16.31 -6.46
C ILE A 465 -34.70 -15.57 -5.29
N ASN A 466 -34.03 -15.56 -4.14
CA ASN A 466 -34.42 -14.72 -3.02
C ASN A 466 -34.06 -13.24 -3.31
N TRP A 467 -34.89 -12.57 -4.12
CA TRP A 467 -34.67 -11.19 -4.55
C TRP A 467 -34.51 -10.22 -3.38
N LEU A 468 -35.31 -10.36 -2.32
CA LEU A 468 -35.21 -9.55 -1.10
C LEU A 468 -33.85 -9.74 -0.43
N GLY A 469 -33.46 -10.98 -0.15
CA GLY A 469 -32.16 -11.27 0.46
C GLY A 469 -30.98 -10.78 -0.40
N LYS A 470 -31.09 -10.84 -1.73
CA LYS A 470 -30.08 -10.33 -2.67
C LYS A 470 -29.96 -8.80 -2.69
N VAL A 471 -31.05 -8.10 -2.45
CA VAL A 471 -31.08 -6.64 -2.33
C VAL A 471 -30.53 -6.19 -0.98
N GLU A 472 -30.88 -6.90 0.10
CA GLU A 472 -30.42 -6.61 1.46
C GLU A 472 -28.92 -6.88 1.66
N ASP A 473 -28.41 -8.00 1.13
CA ASP A 473 -26.98 -8.35 1.23
C ASP A 473 -26.10 -7.67 0.16
N GLY A 474 -26.71 -6.89 -0.74
CA GLY A 474 -26.05 -6.20 -1.83
C GLY A 474 -25.44 -7.12 -2.90
N SER A 475 -25.73 -8.43 -2.87
CA SER A 475 -25.20 -9.42 -3.81
C SER A 475 -25.99 -9.50 -5.11
N ILE A 476 -27.08 -8.73 -5.25
CA ILE A 476 -27.82 -8.53 -6.52
C ILE A 476 -26.89 -8.07 -7.66
N LYS A 477 -25.84 -7.29 -7.36
CA LYS A 477 -24.83 -6.85 -8.35
C LYS A 477 -24.05 -8.00 -9.00
N ASN A 478 -24.00 -9.15 -8.35
CA ASN A 478 -23.29 -10.33 -8.82
C ASN A 478 -24.12 -11.19 -9.78
N LEU A 479 -25.42 -10.92 -9.93
CA LEU A 479 -26.29 -11.61 -10.88
C LEU A 479 -25.96 -11.19 -12.31
N LEU A 480 -26.21 -12.09 -13.26
CA LEU A 480 -26.16 -11.85 -14.69
C LEU A 480 -27.31 -10.92 -15.11
N VAL A 481 -27.08 -10.13 -16.16
CA VAL A 481 -28.11 -9.26 -16.74
C VAL A 481 -29.34 -10.07 -17.20
N GLU A 482 -29.11 -11.25 -17.78
CA GLU A 482 -30.17 -12.20 -18.16
C GLU A 482 -31.03 -12.61 -16.95
N THR A 483 -30.41 -12.80 -15.79
CA THR A 483 -31.10 -13.14 -14.55
C THR A 483 -31.91 -11.95 -14.03
N LEU A 484 -31.32 -10.75 -13.99
CA LEU A 484 -32.03 -9.52 -13.62
C LEU A 484 -33.23 -9.25 -14.53
N ASN A 485 -33.13 -9.56 -15.82
CA ASN A 485 -34.23 -9.44 -16.78
C ASN A 485 -35.44 -10.32 -16.43
N LYS A 486 -35.24 -11.46 -15.74
CA LYS A 486 -36.35 -12.32 -15.27
C LYS A 486 -37.27 -11.55 -14.32
N TYR A 487 -36.72 -10.64 -13.51
CA TYR A 487 -37.49 -9.78 -12.61
C TYR A 487 -38.43 -8.85 -13.38
N PHE A 488 -37.89 -8.14 -14.38
CA PHE A 488 -38.69 -7.22 -15.19
C PHE A 488 -39.75 -7.92 -16.03
N ILE A 489 -39.47 -9.13 -16.51
CA ILE A 489 -40.45 -9.95 -17.23
C ILE A 489 -41.60 -10.34 -16.30
N MET A 490 -41.31 -10.77 -15.07
CA MET A 490 -42.33 -11.19 -14.10
C MET A 490 -43.29 -10.04 -13.74
N TYR A 491 -42.77 -8.85 -13.50
CA TYR A 491 -43.57 -7.67 -13.15
C TYR A 491 -44.01 -6.82 -14.36
N ASN A 492 -43.88 -7.37 -15.58
CA ASN A 492 -44.28 -6.72 -16.83
C ASN A 492 -43.65 -5.32 -17.09
N MET A 493 -42.47 -5.06 -16.53
CA MET A 493 -41.69 -3.82 -16.68
C MET A 493 -40.76 -3.89 -17.91
N LYS A 494 -41.33 -4.10 -19.10
CA LYS A 494 -40.55 -4.40 -20.33
C LYS A 494 -39.64 -3.26 -20.78
N GLU A 495 -39.97 -2.03 -20.45
CA GLU A 495 -39.17 -0.84 -20.76
C GLU A 495 -37.80 -0.88 -20.07
N CYS A 496 -37.74 -1.47 -18.87
CA CYS A 496 -36.52 -1.65 -18.10
C CYS A 496 -35.61 -2.77 -18.65
N LEU A 497 -35.99 -3.49 -19.71
CA LEU A 497 -35.15 -4.54 -20.30
C LEU A 497 -33.95 -3.97 -21.08
N LYS A 498 -34.04 -2.73 -21.56
CA LYS A 498 -32.99 -2.09 -22.37
C LYS A 498 -31.98 -1.26 -21.57
N VAL A 499 -32.27 -0.96 -20.30
CA VAL A 499 -31.39 -0.14 -19.46
C VAL A 499 -30.12 -0.90 -19.04
N GLN A 500 -29.06 -0.17 -18.71
CA GLN A 500 -27.80 -0.74 -18.25
C GLN A 500 -27.92 -1.49 -16.92
N LYS A 501 -26.96 -2.37 -16.63
CA LYS A 501 -27.01 -3.27 -15.45
C LYS A 501 -27.14 -2.49 -14.13
N GLY A 502 -26.44 -1.37 -13.97
CA GLY A 502 -26.53 -0.53 -12.78
C GLY A 502 -27.96 -0.03 -12.54
N ALA A 503 -28.56 0.58 -13.56
CA ALA A 503 -29.95 1.04 -13.53
C ALA A 503 -30.94 -0.10 -13.27
N LYS A 504 -30.72 -1.29 -13.85
CA LYS A 504 -31.54 -2.49 -13.55
C LYS A 504 -31.52 -2.82 -12.06
N ILE A 505 -30.34 -2.82 -11.45
CA ILE A 505 -30.18 -3.14 -10.02
C ILE A 505 -30.94 -2.13 -9.16
N GLU A 506 -30.84 -0.83 -9.48
CA GLU A 506 -31.55 0.21 -8.73
C GLU A 506 -33.06 0.08 -8.83
N VAL A 507 -33.60 -0.15 -10.04
CA VAL A 507 -35.04 -0.33 -10.25
C VAL A 507 -35.55 -1.55 -9.50
N ILE A 508 -34.84 -2.70 -9.59
CA ILE A 508 -35.20 -3.91 -8.85
C ILE A 508 -35.12 -3.65 -7.34
N SER A 509 -34.05 -3.03 -6.85
CA SER A 509 -33.87 -2.75 -5.43
C SER A 509 -34.96 -1.84 -4.87
N ARG A 510 -35.38 -0.83 -5.64
CA ARG A 510 -36.49 0.05 -5.29
C ARG A 510 -37.81 -0.73 -5.24
N HIS A 511 -38.11 -1.48 -6.31
CA HIS A 511 -39.36 -2.22 -6.44
C HIS A 511 -39.52 -3.32 -5.38
N VAL A 512 -38.48 -4.11 -5.11
CA VAL A 512 -38.48 -5.16 -4.06
C VAL A 512 -38.74 -4.55 -2.67
N ARG A 513 -38.11 -3.41 -2.37
CA ARG A 513 -38.31 -2.73 -1.08
C ARG A 513 -39.72 -2.15 -0.94
N THR A 514 -40.29 -1.60 -2.01
CA THR A 514 -41.67 -1.10 -2.01
C THR A 514 -42.68 -2.24 -1.81
N GLN A 515 -42.45 -3.41 -2.44
CA GLN A 515 -43.31 -4.57 -2.26
C GLN A 515 -43.28 -5.15 -0.83
N SER A 516 -42.12 -5.10 -0.17
CA SER A 516 -42.01 -5.53 1.23
C SER A 516 -42.77 -4.63 2.21
N VAL A 517 -43.01 -3.36 1.84
CA VAL A 517 -43.70 -2.38 2.71
C VAL A 517 -45.23 -2.48 2.57
N CYS A 518 -45.75 -2.86 1.40
CA CYS A 518 -47.20 -3.04 1.24
C CYS A 518 -47.74 -4.34 1.85
N GLU A 519 -46.93 -5.40 1.98
CA GLU A 519 -47.35 -6.65 2.64
C GLU A 519 -47.48 -6.53 4.19
N THR A 520 -46.96 -5.46 4.78
CA THR A 520 -47.07 -5.18 6.23
C THR A 520 -48.11 -4.11 6.58
N GLY A 521 -48.81 -3.56 5.58
CA GLY A 521 -49.67 -2.38 5.70
C GLY A 521 -51.15 -2.60 5.41
N ASP A 522 -51.70 -3.80 5.59
CA ASP A 522 -53.17 -3.98 5.56
C ASP A 522 -53.78 -3.53 6.89
N ASN A 523 -53.96 -2.21 7.04
CA ASN A 523 -55.06 -1.54 7.73
C ASN A 523 -54.80 -0.02 7.72
N ILE A 524 -55.33 0.68 6.71
CA ILE A 524 -56.20 1.88 6.85
C ILE A 524 -56.65 2.32 5.46
N VAL A 525 -57.92 2.69 5.42
CA VAL A 525 -58.82 2.93 4.30
C VAL A 525 -58.53 4.26 3.57
N ASP A 526 -58.58 4.19 2.24
CA ASP A 526 -59.13 5.14 1.26
C ASP A 526 -59.19 6.64 1.60
N GLN A 527 -58.46 7.46 0.84
CA GLN A 527 -59.06 8.51 -0.01
C GLN A 527 -58.00 9.10 -0.96
N GLY A 528 -58.38 9.15 -2.23
CA GLY A 528 -57.49 9.48 -3.34
C GLY A 528 -57.24 10.96 -3.57
N GLU A 529 -56.34 11.21 -4.52
CA GLU A 529 -56.34 12.36 -5.41
C GLU A 529 -55.52 11.95 -6.65
N GLU A 530 -56.19 11.94 -7.80
CA GLU A 530 -55.55 11.92 -9.12
C GLU A 530 -54.87 13.28 -9.34
N MET A 531 -53.63 13.28 -9.81
CA MET A 531 -53.13 14.40 -10.62
C MET A 531 -52.18 13.90 -11.69
N ASP A 532 -52.57 14.22 -12.92
CA ASP A 532 -51.95 13.91 -14.19
C ASP A 532 -50.60 14.60 -14.43
N ASP A 533 -49.91 13.99 -15.41
CA ASP A 533 -49.06 14.56 -16.45
C ASP A 533 -47.57 14.86 -16.23
N GLU A 534 -46.81 14.11 -17.05
CA GLU A 534 -45.71 14.53 -17.91
C GLU A 534 -44.50 15.19 -17.23
N ASN A 535 -43.45 14.38 -17.04
CA ASN A 535 -42.10 14.88 -17.27
C ASN A 535 -41.32 13.93 -18.17
N ASP A 536 -40.90 14.52 -19.27
CA ASP A 536 -40.23 13.96 -20.41
C ASP A 536 -38.84 13.40 -20.04
N PHE A 537 -38.50 12.30 -20.68
CA PHE A 537 -37.31 11.51 -20.45
C PHE A 537 -36.28 11.88 -21.50
N GLU A 538 -35.23 12.61 -21.11
CA GLU A 538 -33.98 12.67 -21.88
C GLU A 538 -32.86 12.03 -21.06
N LEU A 539 -32.67 10.71 -21.24
CA LEU A 539 -31.45 10.03 -20.84
C LEU A 539 -30.46 10.08 -22.00
N SER A 540 -29.33 10.75 -21.78
CA SER A 540 -28.17 10.67 -22.64
C SER A 540 -27.50 9.30 -22.49
N ASP A 541 -27.49 8.55 -23.58
CA ASP A 541 -26.63 7.39 -23.80
C ASP A 541 -25.15 7.81 -23.81
N ASP A 542 -24.32 7.13 -23.02
CA ASP A 542 -22.99 6.64 -23.41
C ASP A 542 -22.27 6.12 -22.16
N ASP A 543 -22.37 4.81 -21.90
CA ASP A 543 -21.29 4.06 -21.24
C ASP A 543 -21.40 2.57 -21.61
N MET A 544 -20.42 2.11 -22.37
CA MET A 544 -20.24 0.73 -22.79
C MET A 544 -19.47 -0.03 -21.71
N ASP A 545 -20.11 -1.05 -21.13
CA ASP A 545 -19.46 -2.08 -20.32
C ASP A 545 -18.59 -2.99 -21.20
N GLU A 546 -17.26 -2.95 -21.03
CA GLU A 546 -16.43 -4.14 -21.21
C GLU A 546 -15.80 -4.49 -19.86
N VAL A 547 -16.33 -5.55 -19.22
CA VAL A 547 -15.76 -6.13 -18.01
C VAL A 547 -14.44 -6.80 -18.37
N ILE A 548 -13.36 -6.01 -18.44
CA ILE A 548 -11.99 -6.52 -18.51
C ILE A 548 -11.55 -6.81 -17.08
N ASN A 549 -11.60 -8.09 -16.75
CA ASN A 549 -10.88 -8.66 -15.63
C ASN A 549 -9.37 -8.37 -15.82
N CYS A 550 -8.83 -7.39 -15.11
CA CYS A 550 -7.41 -7.05 -15.10
C CYS A 550 -6.58 -8.18 -14.47
N THR A 551 -6.32 -9.21 -15.26
CA THR A 551 -5.16 -10.10 -15.13
C THR A 551 -4.45 -10.11 -16.48
N THR A 552 -3.63 -9.09 -16.74
CA THR A 552 -2.72 -9.13 -17.89
C THR A 552 -1.48 -9.93 -17.50
N GLU A 553 -1.60 -11.25 -17.66
CA GLU A 553 -0.46 -12.13 -17.95
C GLU A 553 -0.25 -12.04 -19.47
N ALA A 554 0.90 -11.49 -19.88
CA ALA A 554 1.33 -11.50 -21.27
C ALA A 554 2.54 -12.45 -21.38
N GLU A 555 2.25 -13.68 -21.80
CA GLU A 555 3.17 -14.55 -22.57
C GLU A 555 3.32 -13.89 -23.97
N SER A 556 4.33 -14.06 -24.81
CA SER A 556 5.56 -14.88 -24.94
C SER A 556 6.25 -14.34 -26.22
N ASP A 557 7.56 -14.57 -26.42
CA ASP A 557 8.07 -15.13 -27.68
C ASP A 557 9.57 -15.48 -27.62
N ILE A 558 9.90 -16.56 -28.31
CA ILE A 558 11.01 -17.50 -28.15
C ILE A 558 12.07 -17.34 -29.28
N SER A 559 13.34 -17.61 -28.98
CA SER A 559 14.30 -18.39 -29.82
C SER A 559 15.61 -18.56 -29.03
N ASP A 560 15.97 -19.78 -28.63
CA ASP A 560 16.92 -20.69 -29.33
C ASP A 560 18.34 -20.08 -29.42
N LEU A 561 19.47 -20.69 -29.03
CA LEU A 561 19.88 -22.04 -28.64
C LEU A 561 21.28 -21.88 -27.97
N GLU A 562 21.61 -22.80 -27.05
CA GLU A 562 22.90 -23.51 -26.93
C GLU A 562 24.24 -22.73 -26.72
N VAL A 563 25.23 -23.17 -25.92
CA VAL A 563 25.35 -24.20 -24.89
C VAL A 563 26.78 -24.12 -24.33
N GLN A 564 26.90 -24.41 -23.02
CA GLN A 564 28.02 -25.04 -22.30
C GLN A 564 29.36 -24.33 -22.05
N GLY A 565 29.76 -24.46 -20.78
CA GLY A 565 31.09 -24.96 -20.41
C GLY A 565 31.78 -24.05 -19.41
N ASP A 566 31.52 -24.14 -18.09
CA ASP A 566 32.08 -25.15 -17.14
C ASP A 566 33.61 -24.96 -17.02
N GLU A 567 34.27 -24.84 -15.86
CA GLU A 567 33.97 -25.32 -14.50
C GLU A 567 35.07 -24.79 -13.53
N GLU A 568 34.71 -24.69 -12.24
CA GLU A 568 35.53 -25.08 -11.05
C GLU A 568 36.68 -24.17 -10.54
N ASP A 569 36.58 -23.53 -9.36
CA ASP A 569 36.70 -24.02 -7.94
C ASP A 569 38.13 -23.72 -7.43
N GLU A 570 38.41 -22.98 -6.34
CA GLU A 570 38.12 -23.23 -4.93
C GLU A 570 38.51 -22.02 -4.03
N SER A 571 37.92 -21.99 -2.82
CA SER A 571 38.29 -21.42 -1.51
C SER A 571 39.51 -20.47 -1.35
N SER A 572 39.48 -19.41 -0.52
CA SER A 572 39.46 -19.49 0.96
C SER A 572 39.21 -18.13 1.64
N ASP A 573 38.74 -18.19 2.88
CA ASP A 573 38.35 -17.08 3.77
C ASP A 573 39.47 -16.13 4.22
N ALA A 574 39.15 -14.85 4.40
CA ALA A 574 39.69 -13.99 5.48
C ALA A 574 38.86 -12.70 5.61
N GLU A 575 38.34 -12.47 6.81
CA GLU A 575 37.64 -11.26 7.25
C GLU A 575 38.58 -10.04 7.35
N SER A 576 38.12 -8.85 6.95
CA SER A 576 38.18 -7.63 7.78
C SER A 576 37.68 -6.37 7.06
N GLN A 577 37.10 -5.47 7.87
CA GLN A 577 36.86 -4.03 7.68
C GLN A 577 35.74 -3.60 6.71
N MET A 578 34.57 -3.41 7.32
CA MET A 578 33.45 -2.62 6.82
C MET A 578 33.80 -1.13 6.85
N ASP A 579 34.21 -0.59 5.71
CA ASP A 579 34.01 0.80 5.32
C ASP A 579 33.52 0.80 3.87
N GLY A 580 32.22 0.97 3.66
CA GLY A 580 31.62 0.95 2.33
C GLY A 580 30.13 1.22 2.38
N LEU A 581 29.74 2.36 1.80
CA LEU A 581 28.38 2.76 1.45
C LEU A 581 27.47 1.55 1.14
N PHE A 582 26.39 1.38 1.90
CA PHE A 582 25.28 0.50 1.52
C PHE A 582 24.64 1.05 0.24
N VAL A 583 25.11 0.62 -0.93
CA VAL A 583 24.40 0.85 -2.19
C VAL A 583 23.38 -0.29 -2.33
N ALA A 584 22.12 0.00 -2.03
CA ALA A 584 21.02 -0.90 -2.36
C ALA A 584 21.05 -1.17 -3.88
N THR A 585 21.23 -2.42 -4.29
CA THR A 585 21.12 -2.82 -5.69
C THR A 585 19.66 -2.81 -6.14
N ARG A 586 19.37 -2.78 -7.46
CA ARG A 586 18.00 -2.88 -8.01
C ARG A 586 17.21 -4.15 -7.64
N SER A 587 17.85 -5.09 -6.96
CA SER A 587 17.22 -6.30 -6.41
C SER A 587 17.07 -6.29 -4.88
N GLY A 588 17.48 -5.22 -4.21
CA GLY A 588 17.50 -5.12 -2.74
C GLY A 588 18.47 -6.10 -2.09
N ARG A 589 19.43 -6.65 -2.83
CA ARG A 589 20.41 -7.60 -2.31
C ARG A 589 21.71 -6.87 -1.98
N ILE A 590 22.08 -6.87 -0.70
CA ILE A 590 23.50 -6.83 -0.32
C ILE A 590 24.08 -8.16 -0.79
N ALA A 591 25.21 -8.12 -1.49
CA ALA A 591 25.87 -9.31 -2.01
C ALA A 591 26.07 -10.34 -0.88
N GLY A 592 25.41 -11.49 -1.00
CA GLY A 592 25.60 -12.64 -0.13
C GLY A 592 24.64 -12.75 1.05
N ASN A 593 23.35 -13.00 0.82
CA ASN A 593 22.56 -13.86 1.72
C ASN A 593 21.24 -14.32 1.09
N TRP A 594 21.32 -15.35 0.25
CA TRP A 594 20.23 -16.34 0.05
C TRP A 594 20.40 -17.54 1.01
N ARG A 595 20.98 -17.30 2.20
CA ARG A 595 21.17 -18.37 3.18
C ARG A 595 19.92 -18.52 4.06
N LEU A 596 19.34 -19.72 3.93
CA LEU A 596 18.65 -20.49 4.97
C LEU A 596 17.31 -19.95 5.48
N SER A 597 16.25 -20.23 4.72
CA SER A 597 14.94 -20.58 5.29
C SER A 597 14.87 -22.11 5.46
N SER A 598 15.70 -22.68 6.32
CA SER A 598 15.65 -24.10 6.70
C SER A 598 14.74 -24.40 7.90
N TYR A 599 13.80 -23.52 8.24
CA TYR A 599 12.89 -23.73 9.36
C TYR A 599 11.42 -23.69 8.95
N ILE A 600 10.99 -24.63 8.10
CA ILE A 600 9.55 -24.99 7.97
C ILE A 600 9.31 -26.50 8.03
N GLY A 601 10.34 -27.37 8.07
CA GLY A 601 10.12 -28.82 8.25
C GLY A 601 9.35 -29.19 9.53
N TYR A 602 9.52 -28.41 10.61
CA TYR A 602 8.75 -28.58 11.84
C TYR A 602 7.28 -28.17 11.70
N VAL A 603 6.98 -27.13 10.92
CA VAL A 603 5.59 -26.66 10.71
C VAL A 603 4.82 -27.65 9.86
N ASP A 604 5.46 -28.26 8.84
CA ASP A 604 4.82 -29.32 8.05
C ASP A 604 4.65 -30.61 8.87
N SER A 605 5.61 -30.95 9.72
CA SER A 605 5.47 -32.06 10.69
C SER A 605 4.36 -31.80 11.72
N MET A 606 4.22 -30.56 12.20
CA MET A 606 3.12 -30.16 13.06
C MET A 606 1.79 -30.18 12.34
N LYS A 607 1.77 -29.81 11.06
CA LYS A 607 0.59 -29.79 10.21
C LYS A 607 0.09 -31.21 9.96
N GLU A 608 0.97 -32.13 9.59
CA GLU A 608 0.66 -33.56 9.49
C GLU A 608 0.21 -34.15 10.82
N PHE A 609 0.90 -33.82 11.92
CA PHE A 609 0.50 -34.27 13.26
C PHE A 609 -0.87 -33.72 13.65
N LEU A 610 -1.14 -32.43 13.48
CA LEU A 610 -2.42 -31.79 13.86
C LEU A 610 -3.58 -32.25 12.98
N PHE A 611 -3.35 -32.50 11.68
CA PHE A 611 -4.38 -33.00 10.77
C PHE A 611 -4.57 -34.52 10.81
N SER A 612 -3.70 -35.27 11.50
CA SER A 612 -3.91 -36.69 11.77
C SER A 612 -4.99 -36.96 12.83
N PHE A 613 -5.37 -35.94 13.64
CA PHE A 613 -6.40 -36.09 14.66
C PHE A 613 -7.80 -35.86 14.10
N SER A 614 -8.78 -36.63 14.59
CA SER A 614 -10.18 -36.31 14.38
C SER A 614 -10.57 -35.04 15.18
N ARG A 615 -11.61 -34.31 14.72
CA ARG A 615 -12.14 -33.13 15.44
C ARG A 615 -12.52 -33.42 16.90
N LYS A 616 -12.85 -34.68 17.22
CA LYS A 616 -13.20 -35.12 18.58
C LYS A 616 -11.96 -35.21 19.46
N GLU A 617 -10.87 -35.75 18.93
CA GLU A 617 -9.59 -35.85 19.65
C GLU A 617 -8.95 -34.48 19.86
N MET A 618 -9.02 -33.58 18.88
CA MET A 618 -8.55 -32.20 19.02
C MET A 618 -9.23 -31.48 20.18
N LYS A 619 -10.56 -31.61 20.34
CA LYS A 619 -11.30 -31.00 21.46
C LYS A 619 -10.87 -31.55 22.83
N THR A 620 -10.61 -32.86 22.92
CA THR A 620 -10.14 -33.49 24.16
C THR A 620 -8.73 -33.04 24.54
N ILE A 621 -7.84 -32.93 23.54
CA ILE A 621 -6.47 -32.45 23.72
C ILE A 621 -6.46 -30.97 24.10
N LEU A 622 -7.26 -30.14 23.42
CA LEU A 622 -7.41 -28.71 23.74
C LEU A 622 -7.83 -28.53 25.20
N SER A 623 -8.88 -29.20 25.65
CA SER A 623 -9.35 -29.15 27.05
C SER A 623 -8.26 -29.54 28.06
N LYS A 624 -7.41 -30.52 27.73
CA LYS A 624 -6.30 -30.98 28.57
C LYS A 624 -5.18 -29.93 28.68
N TYR A 625 -4.88 -29.20 27.61
CA TYR A 625 -3.81 -28.20 27.60
C TYR A 625 -4.27 -26.81 28.06
N THR A 626 -5.53 -26.42 27.80
CA THR A 626 -6.10 -25.18 28.36
C THR A 626 -6.08 -25.18 29.89
N LYS A 627 -6.28 -26.34 30.52
CA LYS A 627 -6.13 -26.53 31.98
C LYS A 627 -4.69 -26.43 32.50
N LYS A 628 -3.70 -26.52 31.61
CA LYS A 628 -2.27 -26.43 31.92
C LYS A 628 -1.63 -25.12 31.46
N THR A 629 -2.39 -24.26 30.78
CA THR A 629 -1.88 -22.99 30.26
C THR A 629 -1.78 -22.02 31.44
N PRO A 630 -0.59 -21.49 31.76
CA PRO A 630 -0.45 -20.45 32.77
C PRO A 630 -1.33 -19.25 32.41
N LYS A 631 -1.80 -18.50 33.40
CA LYS A 631 -2.45 -17.22 33.12
C LYS A 631 -1.46 -16.32 32.35
N PRO A 632 -1.96 -15.48 31.43
CA PRO A 632 -1.13 -14.57 30.64
C PRO A 632 -0.13 -13.79 31.51
N LEU A 633 1.12 -13.64 31.07
CA LEU A 633 2.22 -13.07 31.87
C LEU A 633 1.90 -11.66 32.42
N ASN A 634 1.11 -10.90 31.68
CA ASN A 634 0.55 -9.59 32.01
C ASN A 634 -0.39 -9.59 33.24
N SER A 635 -0.94 -10.74 33.64
CA SER A 635 -1.73 -10.88 34.88
C SER A 635 -0.87 -11.05 36.14
N GLN A 636 0.46 -11.16 35.99
CA GLN A 636 1.42 -11.30 37.10
C GLN A 636 2.10 -9.98 37.48
N PHE A 637 1.93 -8.91 36.69
CA PHE A 637 2.46 -7.58 36.99
C PHE A 637 1.36 -6.68 37.53
N SER A 638 1.17 -6.70 38.85
CA SER A 638 0.21 -5.83 39.55
C SER A 638 0.67 -4.36 39.66
N GLU A 639 1.94 -4.09 39.36
CA GLU A 639 2.56 -2.76 39.45
C GLU A 639 3.15 -2.35 38.10
N LYS A 640 2.30 -1.94 37.15
CA LYS A 640 2.78 -1.23 35.95
C LYS A 640 3.09 0.22 36.32
N LEU A 641 4.33 0.65 36.05
CA LEU A 641 4.70 2.07 36.08
C LEU A 641 3.99 2.80 34.94
N SER A 642 3.50 4.01 35.19
CA SER A 642 2.89 4.83 34.15
C SER A 642 3.93 5.27 33.11
N LYS A 643 3.48 5.62 31.89
CA LYS A 643 4.34 6.09 30.79
C LYS A 643 5.27 7.24 31.22
N SER A 644 4.75 8.18 31.99
CA SER A 644 5.54 9.32 32.51
C SER A 644 6.60 8.89 33.53
N GLN A 645 6.31 7.88 34.35
CA GLN A 645 7.25 7.32 35.31
C GLN A 645 8.34 6.50 34.61
N ALA A 646 8.00 5.73 33.59
CA ALA A 646 8.95 4.94 32.79
C ALA A 646 9.96 5.85 32.05
N VAL A 647 9.47 6.93 31.42
CA VAL A 647 10.33 7.91 30.72
C VAL A 647 11.28 8.62 31.68
N LYS A 648 10.79 9.08 32.85
CA LYS A 648 11.65 9.70 33.87
C LYS A 648 12.70 8.74 34.40
N LYS A 649 12.35 7.46 34.61
CA LYS A 649 13.26 6.44 35.12
C LYS A 649 14.35 6.09 34.09
N PHE A 650 14.00 6.06 32.80
CA PHE A 650 14.95 5.88 31.71
C PHE A 650 15.93 7.05 31.59
N GLN A 651 15.43 8.29 31.61
CA GLN A 651 16.28 9.50 31.59
C GLN A 651 17.22 9.56 32.80
N ALA A 652 16.72 9.22 34.00
CA ALA A 652 17.53 9.14 35.21
C ALA A 652 18.59 8.02 35.15
N ASN A 653 18.32 6.92 34.46
CA ASN A 653 19.27 5.82 34.26
C ASN A 653 20.33 6.15 33.21
N GLN A 654 20.00 6.89 32.15
CA GLN A 654 20.99 7.42 31.20
C GLN A 654 22.00 8.34 31.87
N GLN A 655 21.55 9.21 32.78
CA GLN A 655 22.44 10.12 33.52
C GLN A 655 23.39 9.39 34.48
N ARG A 656 23.12 8.13 34.83
CA ARG A 656 23.93 7.35 35.77
C ARG A 656 25.06 6.56 35.11
N ASN A 657 25.08 6.42 33.79
CA ASN A 657 26.15 5.79 33.00
C ASN A 657 26.73 4.46 33.55
N ASN A 658 26.00 3.73 34.39
CA ASN A 658 26.47 2.53 35.09
C ASN A 658 25.31 1.56 35.33
N THR A 659 24.58 1.23 34.27
CA THR A 659 23.82 -0.02 34.27
C THR A 659 24.69 -1.03 33.53
N PRO A 660 25.53 -1.81 34.21
CA PRO A 660 26.22 -2.91 33.54
C PRO A 660 25.14 -3.84 32.95
N LEU A 661 25.33 -4.24 31.69
CA LEU A 661 24.43 -5.12 30.92
C LEU A 661 24.13 -6.44 31.63
N PHE A 662 24.94 -6.77 32.63
CA PHE A 662 24.83 -7.93 33.48
C PHE A 662 25.14 -7.53 34.93
N PRO A 663 24.58 -8.24 35.94
CA PRO A 663 25.01 -8.08 37.33
C PRO A 663 26.54 -8.29 37.42
N PRO A 664 27.26 -7.61 38.32
CA PRO A 664 28.66 -7.90 38.59
C PRO A 664 28.90 -9.41 38.80
N VAL A 665 30.04 -9.94 38.36
CA VAL A 665 30.34 -11.38 38.40
C VAL A 665 30.15 -11.97 39.81
N ALA A 666 30.51 -11.22 40.85
CA ALA A 666 30.28 -11.62 42.24
C ALA A 666 28.79 -11.86 42.58
N ASP A 667 27.88 -11.05 42.02
CA ASP A 667 26.43 -11.19 42.21
C ASP A 667 25.88 -12.35 41.37
N GLN A 668 26.48 -12.63 40.21
CA GLN A 668 26.15 -13.80 39.38
C GLN A 668 26.60 -15.09 40.04
N ASP A 669 27.78 -15.11 40.66
CA ASP A 669 28.31 -16.24 41.40
C ASP A 669 27.46 -16.50 42.65
N THR A 670 27.03 -15.45 43.35
CA THR A 670 26.11 -15.57 44.50
C THR A 670 24.72 -16.09 44.07
N LEU A 671 24.23 -15.69 42.89
CA LEU A 671 22.99 -16.21 42.27
C LEU A 671 23.14 -17.67 41.82
N LEU A 672 24.29 -18.04 41.26
CA LEU A 672 24.61 -19.41 40.89
C LEU A 672 24.75 -20.30 42.13
N GLU A 673 25.39 -19.83 43.18
CA GLU A 673 25.50 -20.53 44.47
C GLU A 673 24.14 -20.71 45.12
N THR A 674 23.28 -19.69 45.16
CA THR A 674 21.90 -19.82 45.68
C THR A 674 21.02 -20.73 44.81
N MET A 675 21.21 -20.77 43.49
CA MET A 675 20.52 -21.71 42.60
C MET A 675 21.03 -23.15 42.76
N VAL A 676 22.33 -23.32 43.05
CA VAL A 676 22.96 -24.62 43.35
C VAL A 676 22.52 -25.12 44.73
N GLU A 677 22.45 -24.27 45.75
CA GLU A 677 21.90 -24.59 47.06
C GLU A 677 20.40 -24.94 46.99
N ALA A 678 19.62 -24.21 46.18
CA ALA A 678 18.22 -24.51 45.94
C ALA A 678 17.99 -25.84 45.19
N THR A 679 18.94 -26.27 44.35
CA THR A 679 18.88 -27.59 43.69
C THR A 679 19.40 -28.73 44.56
N GLN A 680 20.38 -28.47 45.44
CA GLN A 680 20.89 -29.45 46.41
C GLN A 680 19.93 -29.74 47.58
N SER A 681 18.95 -28.87 47.84
CA SER A 681 17.89 -29.10 48.83
C SER A 681 16.81 -30.11 48.39
N THR A 682 16.81 -30.60 47.14
CA THR A 682 15.90 -31.68 46.74
C THR A 682 16.56 -33.05 46.95
N LYS A 683 16.26 -33.66 48.11
CA LYS A 683 16.60 -35.06 48.43
C LYS A 683 16.40 -35.97 47.22
N SER A 684 17.49 -36.55 46.73
CA SER A 684 17.49 -37.50 45.62
C SER A 684 16.62 -38.72 45.96
N ASN A 685 15.42 -38.79 45.40
CA ASN A 685 14.67 -40.04 45.34
C ASN A 685 15.34 -40.94 44.31
N VAL A 686 16.20 -41.85 44.77
CA VAL A 686 16.77 -42.94 43.97
C VAL A 686 15.60 -43.76 43.40
N ARG A 687 15.31 -43.60 42.10
CA ARG A 687 14.30 -44.41 41.41
C ARG A 687 14.78 -45.87 41.36
N LYS A 688 14.03 -46.78 42.00
CA LYS A 688 14.29 -48.22 41.96
C LYS A 688 14.16 -48.75 40.54
N ALA A 689 15.12 -49.59 40.12
CA ALA A 689 15.13 -50.21 38.80
C ALA A 689 13.90 -51.12 38.57
N PRO A 690 13.34 -51.15 37.35
CA PRO A 690 12.15 -51.94 37.05
C PRO A 690 12.41 -53.44 37.18
N MET A 691 11.57 -54.12 37.97
CA MET A 691 11.64 -55.57 38.24
C MET A 691 10.49 -56.32 37.57
N CYS A 692 10.75 -57.55 37.13
CA CYS A 692 9.76 -58.45 36.54
C CYS A 692 8.63 -58.72 37.54
N ARG A 693 7.37 -58.46 37.17
CA ARG A 693 6.22 -58.65 38.07
C ARG A 693 6.00 -60.09 38.54
N LYS A 694 6.46 -61.09 37.76
CA LYS A 694 6.26 -62.52 38.07
C LYS A 694 7.32 -63.09 39.03
N CYS A 695 8.61 -62.82 38.80
CA CYS A 695 9.71 -63.40 39.59
C CYS A 695 10.51 -62.37 40.42
N LYS A 696 10.13 -61.09 40.33
CA LYS A 696 10.76 -59.94 41.02
C LYS A 696 12.26 -59.74 40.77
N GLN A 697 12.81 -60.35 39.73
CA GLN A 697 14.19 -60.09 39.26
C GLN A 697 14.26 -58.80 38.40
N PRO A 698 15.40 -58.08 38.37
CA PRO A 698 15.59 -56.89 37.53
C PRO A 698 15.37 -57.19 36.05
N MET A 699 14.68 -56.31 35.32
CA MET A 699 14.30 -56.59 33.92
C MET A 699 15.47 -56.58 32.93
N LYS A 700 16.61 -55.95 33.28
CA LYS A 700 17.78 -55.89 32.41
C LYS A 700 18.52 -57.24 32.45
N GLY A 701 18.50 -57.99 31.35
CA GLY A 701 19.12 -59.33 31.23
C GLY A 701 18.19 -60.51 31.56
N HIS A 702 16.91 -60.27 31.84
CA HIS A 702 15.97 -61.31 32.25
C HIS A 702 15.35 -62.06 31.05
N SER A 703 15.83 -63.28 30.75
CA SER A 703 15.28 -64.10 29.65
C SER A 703 13.91 -64.71 30.00
N LYS A 704 12.93 -64.61 29.09
CA LYS A 704 11.57 -65.16 29.29
C LYS A 704 11.56 -66.67 29.57
N ALA A 705 12.54 -67.42 29.06
CA ALA A 705 12.63 -68.88 29.23
C ALA A 705 12.98 -69.35 30.67
N LYS A 706 13.63 -68.50 31.47
CA LYS A 706 14.02 -68.81 32.86
C LYS A 706 13.02 -68.28 33.92
N CYS A 707 11.91 -67.68 33.48
CA CYS A 707 10.91 -67.13 34.37
C CYS A 707 9.97 -68.22 34.90
N LYS A 708 10.41 -69.06 35.82
CA LYS A 708 9.50 -69.99 36.53
C LYS A 708 8.71 -69.24 37.59
N ALA A 709 7.40 -69.40 37.55
CA ALA A 709 6.51 -68.92 38.58
C ALA A 709 6.76 -69.73 39.85
N ASN A 710 7.09 -69.05 40.96
CA ASN A 710 6.81 -69.57 42.29
C ASN A 710 5.46 -69.01 42.73
#